data_AF-A0AAW9WV28-F1
#
_entry.id   AF-A0AAW9WV28-F1
#
_cell.length_a   1.000
_cell.length_b   1.000
_cell.length_c   1.000
_cell.angle_alpha   90.00
_cell.angle_beta   90.00
_cell.angle_gamma   90.00
#
_symmetry.space_group_name_H-M   'P 1'
#
loop_
_entity.id
_entity.type
_entity.pdbx_description
1 polymer ?
#
loop_
_entity_poly.entity_id
_entity_poly.type
_entity_poly.pdbx_seq_one_letter_code
_entity_poly.pdbx_strand_id
1 'polypeptide(L)'
;MTIRIYPSRLEGEPLETHQHASTTIAEWFACIVQGWKSDMAHPVAVDVNGVSIPTGEWGTKIIDPDDDVRIFPVPFGPAAPAWLVWTAVAVAVASAAYSIYMISSMSQPGSSGAQPGNGDQIDLNPAKANTAQLGAAIREIFGKYRVWPDYVMQPVSRFVNETSMETSMFLCVGVGNMVINQSDIRIGNTPISAFGTDVRYTLYPPGATVSGDTRTENWFNSPEVGNTGSGTAGLDLGSSGPETVSIIADALVVSGNSITLVDVSSSGDEEIPPSWTVGTVITVLAPNSYTVVSSGGYSVIYGGVEELAPVVGMAVSLNYNGNDYDLVIASYAPGVPPVPGVGGSAASITANAAPTTYDFSSTPVTFSISWQGTTYPVSLVTNYVTMSGLVSSITSQLSGSGLVARDNSGRLEIVEASSPYAGGSITNSPLPVAVFGDAPVNTAGVKSTGGTAEVRAHITLAYNSATGTPFTGLLEGIQRFSLGLSGNQFRITDVDSQTVTVERLTVTTGPGGETITTPDPSWPGFTERTLLDATVTGVSDDYEWVGPFLACPDGETLDAFEVNINFQSGLVRYTDKGNKRSMPVRLVIQYRKVGTTTWQQQSPFYSRSTENQIGFTHRYNVSPGQYEIRMRRTEPVKGGSTRDQVFWQALRSRLSKRPTKYDGVTTMALTVRTGNRLAAMSDRRISVTPTRIYSGGRTARSISGALYHVLESLGFAASQIDSAAIDALEQTYWTPRGEKFDWASGESKSALEVLQKITNAGMGYFLLSDGLASAGREGIKPWVGMITPQETTEELQTAFKAPSQDDYDGVDVTYINGTTWAEETVQCRLPGNLTPVKVEDYKLDGVLNEDRAYRIGMRRLLGYQLQRLQHTTSTEMDALCYEFMDRIVLADDIPGSQTLSCLITDMKYDSSKITLTLSEAPDWSFENPRVIIRHQDGRASTMVVPTRIDDFTISVPYSAALEPELWAMNDPYIEPPRLLFCSSVRVPYDALVGEISPGNDGISQVTAIQYHPGKYAYDDATYPGDAA
;
A
#
# COMPACT_ATOMS: atom_id res chain seq x y z
N MET A 1 -62.51 -17.59 -0.11
CA MET A 1 -61.38 -17.62 0.83
C MET A 1 -60.20 -16.85 0.28
N THR A 2 -59.28 -16.49 1.17
CA THR A 2 -58.47 -15.29 1.13
C THR A 2 -56.99 -15.64 1.23
N ILE A 3 -56.13 -14.89 0.56
CA ILE A 3 -54.68 -14.99 0.74
C ILE A 3 -54.33 -14.39 2.09
N ARG A 4 -53.66 -15.17 2.95
CA ARG A 4 -53.32 -14.79 4.33
C ARG A 4 -51.81 -14.71 4.50
N ILE A 5 -51.35 -13.60 5.05
CA ILE A 5 -49.92 -13.34 5.25
C ILE A 5 -49.61 -13.50 6.74
N TYR A 6 -48.67 -14.36 7.09
CA TYR A 6 -48.35 -14.70 8.48
C TYR A 6 -46.97 -14.19 8.91
N PRO A 7 -46.80 -13.76 10.17
CA PRO A 7 -45.54 -13.21 10.66
C PRO A 7 -44.39 -14.23 10.65
N SER A 8 -44.73 -15.52 10.75
CA SER A 8 -43.81 -16.65 10.66
C SER A 8 -44.62 -17.94 10.39
N ARG A 9 -43.93 -19.08 10.24
CA ARG A 9 -44.58 -20.41 10.20
C ARG A 9 -45.04 -20.94 11.56
N LEU A 10 -44.87 -20.18 12.64
CA LEU A 10 -45.41 -20.52 13.95
C LEU A 10 -46.94 -20.30 13.98
N GLU A 11 -47.64 -21.02 14.85
CA GLU A 11 -49.07 -20.84 15.04
C GLU A 11 -49.38 -19.41 15.52
N GLY A 12 -50.26 -18.72 14.81
CA GLY A 12 -50.66 -17.33 15.08
C GLY A 12 -51.70 -16.83 14.09
N GLU A 13 -52.23 -15.64 14.34
CA GLU A 13 -53.19 -14.96 13.44
C GLU A 13 -52.47 -14.36 12.21
N PRO A 14 -53.13 -14.29 11.04
CA PRO A 14 -52.55 -13.63 9.87
C PRO A 14 -52.45 -12.12 10.09
N LEU A 15 -51.34 -11.52 9.67
CA LEU A 15 -51.13 -10.07 9.67
C LEU A 15 -52.06 -9.37 8.68
N GLU A 16 -52.28 -10.00 7.52
CA GLU A 16 -53.11 -9.46 6.46
C GLU A 16 -53.92 -10.55 5.76
N THR A 17 -55.07 -10.17 5.23
CA THR A 17 -55.99 -11.06 4.53
C THR A 17 -56.53 -10.37 3.28
N HIS A 18 -56.27 -10.93 2.10
CA HIS A 18 -56.61 -10.35 0.79
C HIS A 18 -57.60 -11.23 0.02
N GLN A 19 -58.59 -10.62 -0.63
CA GLN A 19 -59.48 -11.32 -1.56
C GLN A 19 -58.90 -11.30 -2.99
N HIS A 20 -59.07 -12.39 -3.73
CA HIS A 20 -58.61 -12.50 -5.12
C HIS A 20 -59.64 -13.24 -5.99
N ALA A 21 -59.62 -12.95 -7.29
CA ALA A 21 -60.27 -13.78 -8.31
C ALA A 21 -59.35 -14.95 -8.69
N SER A 22 -59.82 -15.87 -9.54
CA SER A 22 -58.96 -16.93 -10.10
C SER A 22 -57.80 -16.29 -10.88
N THR A 23 -56.57 -16.51 -10.42
CA THR A 23 -55.34 -15.88 -10.96
C THR A 23 -54.12 -16.75 -10.67
N THR A 24 -52.96 -16.45 -11.22
CA THR A 24 -51.70 -17.11 -10.81
C THR A 24 -51.05 -16.39 -9.63
N ILE A 25 -50.23 -17.10 -8.85
CA ILE A 25 -49.47 -16.50 -7.73
C ILE A 25 -48.59 -15.34 -8.24
N ALA A 26 -47.96 -15.51 -9.41
CA ALA A 26 -47.16 -14.49 -10.08
C ALA A 26 -47.96 -13.23 -10.46
N GLU A 27 -49.13 -13.39 -11.08
CA GLU A 27 -49.99 -12.26 -11.47
C GLU A 27 -50.53 -11.51 -10.24
N TRP A 28 -50.87 -12.25 -9.18
CA TRP A 28 -51.28 -11.64 -7.92
C TRP A 28 -50.16 -10.78 -7.32
N PHE A 29 -48.93 -11.30 -7.24
CA PHE A 29 -47.77 -10.52 -6.80
C PHE A 29 -47.44 -9.35 -7.74
N ALA A 30 -47.57 -9.51 -9.05
CA ALA A 30 -47.32 -8.42 -10.01
C ALA A 30 -48.34 -7.28 -9.88
N CYS A 31 -49.57 -7.60 -9.50
CA CYS A 31 -50.63 -6.63 -9.25
C CYS A 31 -50.40 -5.85 -7.94
N ILE A 32 -49.95 -6.55 -6.90
CA ILE A 32 -49.88 -6.01 -5.54
C ILE A 32 -48.48 -5.49 -5.21
N VAL A 33 -47.39 -5.98 -5.80
CA VAL A 33 -46.01 -5.61 -5.46
C VAL A 33 -45.36 -4.83 -6.61
N GLN A 34 -45.13 -3.53 -6.41
CA GLN A 34 -44.49 -2.68 -7.43
C GLN A 34 -43.04 -3.13 -7.68
N GLY A 35 -42.71 -3.37 -8.95
CA GLY A 35 -41.38 -3.81 -9.35
C GLY A 35 -41.12 -5.31 -9.18
N TRP A 36 -42.16 -6.10 -8.87
CA TRP A 36 -42.07 -7.56 -8.85
C TRP A 36 -41.63 -8.12 -10.21
N LYS A 37 -40.71 -9.07 -10.19
CA LYS A 37 -40.27 -9.83 -11.37
C LYS A 37 -40.19 -11.31 -11.00
N SER A 38 -40.53 -12.20 -11.92
CA SER A 38 -40.51 -13.65 -11.67
C SER A 38 -39.10 -14.25 -11.63
N ASP A 39 -38.07 -13.52 -12.08
CA ASP A 39 -36.68 -13.97 -12.22
C ASP A 39 -35.79 -13.58 -11.02
N MET A 40 -36.36 -13.02 -9.95
CA MET A 40 -35.63 -12.69 -8.73
C MET A 40 -35.84 -13.75 -7.63
N ALA A 41 -34.86 -13.89 -6.73
CA ALA A 41 -35.05 -14.67 -5.52
C ALA A 41 -36.01 -13.92 -4.58
N HIS A 42 -37.15 -14.51 -4.27
CA HIS A 42 -38.16 -13.90 -3.40
C HIS A 42 -37.96 -14.33 -1.94
N PRO A 43 -38.03 -13.39 -0.97
CA PRO A 43 -37.80 -13.69 0.44
C PRO A 43 -39.05 -14.23 1.16
N VAL A 44 -39.99 -14.85 0.42
CA VAL A 44 -41.23 -15.40 0.94
C VAL A 44 -41.51 -16.80 0.38
N ALA A 45 -42.18 -17.63 1.17
CA ALA A 45 -42.69 -18.94 0.80
C ALA A 45 -44.22 -18.88 0.73
N VAL A 46 -44.81 -19.55 -0.27
CA VAL A 46 -46.26 -19.60 -0.49
C VAL A 46 -46.73 -21.04 -0.37
N ASP A 47 -47.68 -21.28 0.52
CA ASP A 47 -48.36 -22.57 0.66
C ASP A 47 -49.80 -22.43 0.15
N VAL A 48 -50.23 -23.33 -0.73
CA VAL A 48 -51.61 -23.39 -1.25
C VAL A 48 -52.25 -24.69 -0.76
N ASN A 49 -53.36 -24.60 -0.03
CA ASN A 49 -54.04 -25.73 0.59
C ASN A 49 -53.11 -26.62 1.42
N GLY A 50 -52.15 -26.00 2.13
CA GLY A 50 -51.17 -26.68 2.97
C GLY A 50 -49.96 -27.28 2.22
N VAL A 51 -49.83 -27.04 0.91
CA VAL A 51 -48.69 -27.51 0.10
C VAL A 51 -47.83 -26.34 -0.32
N SER A 52 -46.53 -26.40 0.00
CA SER A 52 -45.56 -25.36 -0.39
C SER A 52 -45.28 -25.38 -1.89
N ILE A 53 -45.45 -24.23 -2.55
CA ILE A 53 -45.27 -24.08 -3.99
C ILE A 53 -43.88 -23.47 -4.28
N PRO A 54 -43.00 -24.17 -5.00
CA PRO A 54 -41.69 -23.63 -5.40
C PRO A 54 -41.82 -22.36 -6.25
N THR A 55 -40.89 -21.42 -6.09
CA THR A 55 -40.91 -20.11 -6.79
C THR A 55 -41.01 -20.23 -8.31
N GLY A 56 -40.35 -21.25 -8.91
CA GLY A 56 -40.40 -21.52 -10.35
C GLY A 56 -41.79 -21.90 -10.88
N GLU A 57 -42.72 -22.32 -10.01
CA GLU A 57 -44.08 -22.72 -10.38
C GLU A 57 -45.12 -21.61 -10.17
N TRP A 58 -44.73 -20.46 -9.60
CA TRP A 58 -45.66 -19.37 -9.29
C TRP A 58 -46.31 -18.76 -10.54
N GLY A 59 -45.64 -18.82 -11.70
CA GLY A 59 -46.16 -18.36 -12.98
C GLY A 59 -47.18 -19.32 -13.62
N THR A 60 -47.25 -20.57 -13.18
CA THR A 60 -48.14 -21.60 -13.75
C THR A 60 -49.20 -22.09 -12.77
N LYS A 61 -48.98 -21.87 -11.46
CA LYS A 61 -49.92 -22.28 -10.42
C LYS A 61 -51.08 -21.29 -10.32
N ILE A 62 -52.23 -21.71 -10.82
CA ILE A 62 -53.52 -21.02 -10.64
C ILE A 62 -54.01 -21.26 -9.21
N ILE A 63 -54.44 -20.18 -8.56
CA ILE A 63 -55.13 -20.15 -7.26
C ILE A 63 -56.58 -19.72 -7.49
N ASP A 64 -57.53 -20.51 -7.03
CA ASP A 64 -58.96 -20.22 -7.13
C ASP A 64 -59.47 -19.55 -5.84
N PRO A 65 -60.60 -18.81 -5.89
CA PRO A 65 -61.13 -18.11 -4.71
C PRO A 65 -61.45 -19.03 -3.52
N ASP A 66 -61.58 -20.34 -3.72
CA ASP A 66 -61.85 -21.30 -2.64
C ASP A 66 -60.56 -21.89 -2.03
N ASP A 67 -59.39 -21.58 -2.57
CA ASP A 67 -58.09 -22.08 -2.07
C ASP A 67 -57.63 -21.32 -0.80
N ASP A 68 -57.00 -22.04 0.13
CA ASP A 68 -56.34 -21.48 1.31
C ASP A 68 -54.87 -21.18 0.98
N VAL A 69 -54.57 -19.92 0.65
CA VAL A 69 -53.22 -19.47 0.29
C VAL A 69 -52.57 -18.78 1.49
N ARG A 70 -51.44 -19.29 1.96
CA ARG A 70 -50.68 -18.77 3.10
C ARG A 70 -49.29 -18.34 2.68
N ILE A 71 -48.88 -17.13 3.07
CA ILE A 71 -47.57 -16.56 2.72
C ILE A 71 -46.77 -16.34 4.00
N PHE A 72 -45.49 -16.77 3.98
CA PHE A 72 -44.57 -16.70 5.12
C PHE A 72 -43.23 -16.07 4.71
N PRO A 73 -42.57 -15.29 5.58
CA PRO A 73 -41.20 -14.85 5.32
C PRO A 73 -40.20 -16.02 5.41
N VAL A 74 -39.16 -16.01 4.59
CA VAL A 74 -38.02 -16.94 4.70
C VAL A 74 -36.69 -16.17 4.88
N PRO A 75 -35.76 -16.68 5.73
CA PRO A 75 -34.47 -16.03 5.97
C PRO A 75 -33.66 -15.88 4.67
N PHE A 76 -33.17 -14.66 4.40
CA PHE A 76 -32.40 -14.33 3.20
C PHE A 76 -31.03 -13.74 3.57
N GLY A 77 -29.95 -14.46 3.24
CA GLY A 77 -28.55 -14.01 3.37
C GLY A 77 -27.96 -13.95 4.80
N PRO A 78 -26.62 -13.93 4.96
CA PRO A 78 -25.99 -13.86 6.27
C PRO A 78 -26.01 -12.41 6.78
N ALA A 79 -26.53 -12.22 8.01
CA ALA A 79 -26.60 -10.96 8.78
C ALA A 79 -27.75 -9.98 8.48
N ALA A 80 -28.95 -10.45 8.12
CA ALA A 80 -30.17 -9.63 8.15
C ALA A 80 -31.11 -10.06 9.30
N PRO A 81 -31.48 -9.18 10.24
CA PRO A 81 -32.52 -9.46 11.24
C PRO A 81 -33.89 -9.68 10.57
N ALA A 82 -34.71 -10.56 11.15
CA ALA A 82 -35.95 -11.07 10.55
C ALA A 82 -36.99 -10.01 10.12
N TRP A 83 -36.87 -8.76 10.56
CA TRP A 83 -37.73 -7.65 10.15
C TRP A 83 -37.44 -7.11 8.74
N LEU A 84 -36.23 -7.33 8.18
CA LEU A 84 -35.81 -6.83 6.86
C LEU A 84 -36.45 -7.60 5.67
N VAL A 85 -37.05 -8.76 5.94
CA VAL A 85 -37.81 -9.54 4.93
C VAL A 85 -39.17 -8.90 4.65
N TRP A 86 -39.72 -8.13 5.59
CA TRP A 86 -41.06 -7.54 5.51
C TRP A 86 -41.16 -6.33 4.58
N THR A 87 -40.04 -5.67 4.26
CA THR A 87 -40.02 -4.49 3.38
C THR A 87 -40.29 -4.78 1.90
N ALA A 88 -40.27 -6.04 1.45
CA ALA A 88 -40.40 -6.37 0.03
C ALA A 88 -41.82 -6.69 -0.46
N VAL A 89 -42.84 -6.76 0.41
CA VAL A 89 -44.22 -7.21 0.05
C VAL A 89 -45.28 -6.11 0.20
N ALA A 90 -44.91 -4.87 0.54
CA ALA A 90 -45.87 -3.79 0.76
C ALA A 90 -46.01 -2.86 -0.46
N VAL A 91 -46.98 -3.13 -1.35
CA VAL A 91 -47.63 -2.12 -2.22
C VAL A 91 -49.11 -2.56 -2.36
N ALA A 92 -50.17 -1.79 -2.61
CA ALA A 92 -50.48 -0.36 -2.61
C ALA A 92 -51.93 -0.24 -2.10
N VAL A 93 -52.20 0.67 -1.16
CA VAL A 93 -53.24 1.73 -1.24
C VAL A 93 -52.89 2.76 -0.14
N ALA A 94 -53.00 4.05 -0.47
CA ALA A 94 -52.79 5.23 0.38
C ALA A 94 -51.34 5.79 0.47
N SER A 95 -51.03 6.56 -0.56
CA SER A 95 -49.89 7.48 -0.75
C SER A 95 -49.86 8.68 0.21
N ALA A 96 -49.92 8.46 1.53
CA ALA A 96 -49.68 9.47 2.55
C ALA A 96 -49.04 8.92 3.85
N ALA A 97 -49.02 7.60 4.05
CA ALA A 97 -48.50 6.99 5.28
C ALA A 97 -46.98 6.72 5.30
N TYR A 98 -46.30 6.82 4.14
CA TYR A 98 -44.86 6.53 4.05
C TYR A 98 -43.96 7.63 4.65
N SER A 99 -44.48 8.84 4.86
CA SER A 99 -43.79 9.89 5.64
C SER A 99 -43.90 9.67 7.14
N ILE A 100 -44.93 8.96 7.61
CA ILE A 100 -45.23 8.79 9.05
C ILE A 100 -44.46 7.60 9.62
N TYR A 101 -44.30 6.50 8.88
CA TYR A 101 -43.49 5.36 9.34
C TYR A 101 -41.96 5.61 9.31
N MET A 102 -41.51 6.58 8.50
CA MET A 102 -40.11 7.06 8.50
C MET A 102 -39.83 8.04 9.65
N ILE A 103 -40.85 8.54 10.35
CA ILE A 103 -40.73 9.37 11.57
C ILE A 103 -40.80 8.50 12.82
N SER A 104 -41.64 7.45 12.85
CA SER A 104 -41.71 6.51 13.99
C SER A 104 -40.59 5.47 14.03
N SER A 105 -39.77 5.36 12.98
CA SER A 105 -38.48 4.63 12.97
C SER A 105 -37.25 5.56 13.04
N MET A 106 -37.45 6.87 13.26
CA MET A 106 -36.38 7.74 13.76
C MET A 106 -36.11 7.32 15.19
N SER A 107 -35.03 6.55 15.37
CA SER A 107 -34.35 6.27 16.62
C SER A 107 -35.00 6.99 17.83
N GLN A 108 -35.84 6.28 18.58
CA GLN A 108 -35.71 6.39 20.03
C GLN A 108 -34.24 6.07 20.29
N PRO A 109 -33.45 7.04 20.70
CA PRO A 109 -32.04 6.78 20.79
C PRO A 109 -31.88 6.00 22.11
N GLY A 110 -31.54 4.72 21.97
CA GLY A 110 -31.50 3.75 23.04
C GLY A 110 -32.28 2.45 22.77
N SER A 111 -32.01 1.74 21.68
CA SER A 111 -32.16 0.27 21.61
C SER A 111 -31.60 -0.30 20.31
N SER A 112 -30.29 -0.49 20.24
CA SER A 112 -29.70 -1.51 19.35
C SER A 112 -28.80 -2.41 20.18
N GLY A 113 -29.19 -3.68 20.28
CA GLY A 113 -28.40 -4.71 20.91
C GLY A 113 -27.12 -4.96 20.12
N ALA A 114 -26.01 -4.42 20.61
CA ALA A 114 -24.67 -4.84 20.21
C ALA A 114 -24.29 -6.07 21.04
N GLN A 115 -24.35 -7.25 20.42
CA GLN A 115 -23.68 -8.43 20.94
C GLN A 115 -22.15 -8.19 20.89
N PRO A 116 -21.35 -8.54 21.91
CA PRO A 116 -19.95 -8.14 22.01
C PRO A 116 -19.13 -8.74 20.88
N GLY A 117 -18.64 -7.89 19.98
CA GLY A 117 -17.63 -8.25 18.99
C GLY A 117 -16.31 -8.51 19.68
N ASN A 118 -15.70 -9.64 19.36
CA ASN A 118 -14.36 -10.04 19.76
C ASN A 118 -13.36 -8.89 19.62
N GLY A 119 -12.46 -8.78 20.60
CA GLY A 119 -11.53 -7.68 20.76
C GLY A 119 -10.90 -7.21 19.46
N ASP A 120 -11.22 -5.98 19.09
CA ASP A 120 -10.41 -5.20 18.18
C ASP A 120 -8.99 -5.22 18.74
N GLN A 121 -8.06 -5.74 17.94
CA GLN A 121 -6.67 -5.39 18.10
C GLN A 121 -6.61 -3.87 18.24
N ILE A 122 -5.89 -3.39 19.25
CA ILE A 122 -5.54 -1.98 19.38
C ILE A 122 -4.74 -1.61 18.13
N ASP A 123 -5.46 -1.22 17.08
CA ASP A 123 -4.90 -0.84 15.82
C ASP A 123 -4.45 0.61 15.96
N LEU A 124 -3.25 0.75 16.51
CA LEU A 124 -2.56 2.03 16.56
C LEU A 124 -2.17 2.40 15.12
N ASN A 125 -3.15 3.00 14.42
CA ASN A 125 -3.00 4.01 13.38
C ASN A 125 -2.85 3.57 11.89
N PRO A 126 -3.82 2.85 11.28
CA PRO A 126 -3.93 2.78 9.82
C PRO A 126 -4.78 3.92 9.20
N ALA A 127 -5.68 4.55 9.96
CA ALA A 127 -6.74 5.42 9.40
C ALA A 127 -6.34 6.87 9.03
N LYS A 128 -5.10 7.32 9.28
CA LYS A 128 -4.68 8.72 9.09
C LYS A 128 -3.72 8.95 7.92
N ALA A 129 -3.84 8.15 6.85
CA ALA A 129 -3.11 8.33 5.61
C ALA A 129 -4.07 8.62 4.46
N ASN A 130 -3.62 9.38 3.45
CA ASN A 130 -4.39 9.56 2.22
C ASN A 130 -4.48 8.22 1.49
N THR A 131 -5.66 7.88 0.98
CA THR A 131 -5.92 6.64 0.24
C THR A 131 -6.77 6.94 -1.00
N ALA A 132 -6.82 6.01 -1.94
CA ALA A 132 -7.78 6.08 -3.04
C ALA A 132 -9.04 5.30 -2.63
N GLN A 133 -10.20 5.95 -2.67
CA GLN A 133 -11.49 5.33 -2.35
C GLN A 133 -12.27 5.03 -3.63
N LEU A 134 -11.88 3.96 -4.34
CA LEU A 134 -12.51 3.58 -5.61
C LEU A 134 -13.92 3.02 -5.37
N GLY A 135 -14.92 3.55 -6.08
CA GLY A 135 -16.32 3.10 -6.00
C GLY A 135 -17.09 3.59 -4.77
N ALA A 136 -16.43 4.23 -3.81
CA ALA A 136 -17.09 4.87 -2.68
C ALA A 136 -17.76 6.19 -3.08
N ALA A 137 -18.74 6.64 -2.29
CA ALA A 137 -19.31 7.96 -2.44
C ALA A 137 -18.24 9.04 -2.17
N ILE A 138 -18.23 10.10 -2.97
CA ILE A 138 -17.34 11.24 -2.72
C ILE A 138 -17.86 11.96 -1.49
N ARG A 139 -16.99 12.17 -0.50
CA ARG A 139 -17.35 12.84 0.75
C ARG A 139 -17.95 14.23 0.51
N GLU A 140 -18.94 14.55 1.31
CA GLU A 140 -19.51 15.88 1.43
C GLU A 140 -19.19 16.44 2.80
N ILE A 141 -18.79 17.72 2.83
CA ILE A 141 -18.37 18.41 4.05
C ILE A 141 -19.39 19.48 4.37
N PHE A 142 -19.88 19.46 5.60
CA PHE A 142 -20.73 20.46 6.22
C PHE A 142 -19.91 21.26 7.22
N GLY A 143 -20.11 22.58 7.23
CA GLY A 143 -19.35 23.47 8.10
C GLY A 143 -17.84 23.39 7.89
N LYS A 144 -17.07 23.30 8.97
CA LYS A 144 -15.61 23.19 9.00
C LYS A 144 -15.19 21.86 9.63
N TYR A 145 -14.61 20.97 8.82
CA TYR A 145 -14.27 19.61 9.27
C TYR A 145 -12.90 19.16 8.75
N ARG A 146 -12.07 18.52 9.59
CA ARG A 146 -10.77 17.98 9.15
C ARG A 146 -10.97 16.67 8.41
N VAL A 147 -10.37 16.58 7.23
CA VAL A 147 -10.41 15.39 6.38
C VAL A 147 -9.01 15.04 5.87
N TRP A 148 -8.83 13.78 5.45
CA TRP A 148 -7.65 13.31 4.73
C TRP A 148 -8.04 13.11 3.26
N PRO A 149 -7.74 14.08 2.37
CA PRO A 149 -8.19 14.04 0.97
C PRO A 149 -7.85 12.74 0.25
N ASP A 150 -8.74 12.29 -0.64
CA ASP A 150 -8.56 11.04 -1.40
C ASP A 150 -7.64 11.26 -2.60
N TYR A 151 -6.85 10.25 -2.98
CA TYR A 151 -6.08 10.30 -4.22
C TYR A 151 -7.00 10.24 -5.44
N VAL A 152 -6.91 11.25 -6.29
CA VAL A 152 -7.54 11.24 -7.63
C VAL A 152 -6.67 10.47 -8.61
N MET A 153 -5.35 10.62 -8.49
CA MET A 153 -4.31 9.96 -9.31
C MET A 153 -3.22 9.40 -8.38
N GLN A 154 -2.45 8.42 -8.86
CA GLN A 154 -1.34 7.87 -8.09
C GLN A 154 -0.28 8.95 -7.80
N PRO A 155 0.25 9.04 -6.57
CA PRO A 155 1.32 9.98 -6.26
C PRO A 155 2.62 9.61 -7.00
N VAL A 156 3.38 10.61 -7.42
CA VAL A 156 4.58 10.43 -8.25
C VAL A 156 5.80 11.08 -7.61
N SER A 157 6.81 10.29 -7.26
CA SER A 157 8.05 10.77 -6.63
C SER A 157 9.22 10.82 -7.62
N ARG A 158 9.85 11.99 -7.79
CA ARG A 158 10.97 12.23 -8.71
C ARG A 158 12.20 12.70 -7.95
N PHE A 159 13.39 12.29 -8.37
CA PHE A 159 14.62 12.95 -7.93
C PHE A 159 14.72 14.32 -8.59
N VAL A 160 14.70 15.39 -7.80
CA VAL A 160 14.94 16.77 -8.27
C VAL A 160 16.42 17.13 -8.21
N ASN A 161 17.16 16.47 -7.33
CA ASN A 161 18.61 16.46 -7.28
C ASN A 161 19.06 15.05 -6.86
N GLU A 162 20.36 14.83 -6.74
CA GLU A 162 20.90 13.50 -6.45
C GLU A 162 20.42 12.92 -5.11
N THR A 163 19.98 13.74 -4.14
CA THR A 163 19.71 13.31 -2.76
C THR A 163 18.28 13.58 -2.27
N SER A 164 17.51 14.40 -2.99
CA SER A 164 16.18 14.86 -2.59
C SER A 164 15.14 14.43 -3.62
N MET A 165 13.97 14.03 -3.13
CA MET A 165 12.84 13.66 -3.96
C MET A 165 11.71 14.68 -3.83
N GLU A 166 10.93 14.84 -4.89
CA GLU A 166 9.68 15.58 -4.88
C GLU A 166 8.53 14.62 -5.21
N THR A 167 7.59 14.48 -4.27
CA THR A 167 6.35 13.74 -4.44
C THR A 167 5.26 14.69 -4.87
N SER A 168 4.70 14.47 -6.06
CA SER A 168 3.54 15.20 -6.60
C SER A 168 2.26 14.38 -6.43
N MET A 169 1.18 15.04 -6.02
CA MET A 169 -0.07 14.40 -5.60
C MET A 169 -1.24 15.25 -6.11
N PHE A 170 -2.33 14.57 -6.47
CA PHE A 170 -3.58 15.23 -6.82
C PHE A 170 -4.71 14.60 -6.03
N LEU A 171 -5.40 15.43 -5.25
CA LEU A 171 -6.26 15.02 -4.15
C LEU A 171 -7.68 15.59 -4.30
N CYS A 172 -8.68 14.80 -3.94
CA CYS A 172 -10.07 15.23 -3.83
C CYS A 172 -10.36 15.61 -2.38
N VAL A 173 -10.73 16.88 -2.14
CA VAL A 173 -11.04 17.35 -0.79
C VAL A 173 -12.49 17.01 -0.43
N GLY A 174 -13.41 17.13 -1.38
CA GLY A 174 -14.83 16.77 -1.23
C GLY A 174 -15.73 17.52 -2.20
N VAL A 175 -17.03 17.23 -2.14
CA VAL A 175 -18.08 17.84 -2.98
C VAL A 175 -18.19 19.34 -2.72
N GLY A 176 -18.36 20.13 -3.77
CA GLY A 176 -18.67 21.57 -3.89
C GLY A 176 -17.60 22.55 -3.39
N ASN A 177 -17.97 23.82 -3.22
CA ASN A 177 -17.03 24.93 -2.93
C ASN A 177 -16.59 24.95 -1.46
N MET A 178 -15.31 25.27 -1.23
CA MET A 178 -14.70 25.30 0.10
C MET A 178 -13.65 26.41 0.22
N VAL A 179 -13.57 27.03 1.40
CA VAL A 179 -12.44 27.88 1.81
C VAL A 179 -11.42 27.03 2.54
N ILE A 180 -10.17 27.07 2.10
CA ILE A 180 -9.05 26.37 2.72
C ILE A 180 -7.91 27.37 2.90
N ASN A 181 -7.56 27.68 4.15
CA ASN A 181 -6.41 28.53 4.44
C ASN A 181 -5.13 27.69 4.48
N GLN A 182 -3.98 28.34 4.25
CA GLN A 182 -2.68 27.66 4.31
C GLN A 182 -2.41 26.99 5.67
N SER A 183 -2.86 27.59 6.77
CA SER A 183 -2.73 27.02 8.13
C SER A 183 -3.61 25.79 8.38
N ASP A 184 -4.65 25.60 7.56
CA ASP A 184 -5.59 24.47 7.65
C ASP A 184 -5.10 23.24 6.86
N ILE A 185 -4.02 23.37 6.08
CA ILE A 185 -3.34 22.27 5.38
C ILE A 185 -2.15 21.81 6.22
N ARG A 186 -2.08 20.51 6.53
CA ARG A 186 -1.03 19.93 7.37
C ARG A 186 -0.44 18.67 6.76
N ILE A 187 0.83 18.43 7.04
CA ILE A 187 1.54 17.18 6.77
C ILE A 187 1.85 16.56 8.14
N GLY A 188 1.26 15.40 8.43
CA GLY A 188 1.13 14.91 9.80
C GLY A 188 0.37 15.93 10.66
N ASN A 189 0.98 16.39 11.75
CA ASN A 189 0.41 17.43 12.61
C ASN A 189 0.94 18.84 12.32
N THR A 190 1.88 18.98 11.39
CA THR A 190 2.60 20.23 11.13
C THR A 190 1.95 21.03 9.99
N PRO A 191 1.60 22.32 10.20
CA PRO A 191 1.11 23.19 9.13
C PRO A 191 2.09 23.33 7.97
N ILE A 192 1.59 23.41 6.73
CA ILE A 192 2.46 23.47 5.55
C ILE A 192 3.36 24.72 5.51
N SER A 193 2.97 25.79 6.20
CA SER A 193 3.76 27.02 6.32
C SER A 193 5.13 26.79 6.98
N ALA A 194 5.27 25.76 7.82
CA ALA A 194 6.54 25.41 8.47
C ALA A 194 7.59 24.85 7.48
N PHE A 195 7.16 24.36 6.31
CA PHE A 195 8.04 23.78 5.29
C PHE A 195 8.48 24.79 4.22
N GLY A 196 8.01 26.04 4.28
CA GLY A 196 8.42 27.08 3.34
C GLY A 196 8.24 26.67 1.87
N THR A 197 9.32 26.73 1.09
CA THR A 197 9.31 26.40 -0.35
C THR A 197 9.34 24.89 -0.64
N ASP A 198 9.52 24.04 0.38
CA ASP A 198 9.55 22.58 0.18
C ASP A 198 8.14 22.00 -0.06
N VAL A 199 7.09 22.79 0.18
CA VAL A 199 5.70 22.42 -0.12
C VAL A 199 5.06 23.47 -1.01
N ARG A 200 4.52 23.03 -2.15
CA ARG A 200 3.73 23.88 -3.07
C ARG A 200 2.37 23.26 -3.31
N TYR A 201 1.32 24.08 -3.27
CA TYR A 201 -0.04 23.60 -3.48
C TYR A 201 -0.83 24.55 -4.38
N THR A 202 -1.85 24.00 -5.03
CA THR A 202 -2.84 24.76 -5.80
C THR A 202 -4.21 24.15 -5.52
N LEU A 203 -5.16 25.01 -5.16
CA LEU A 203 -6.55 24.63 -4.94
C LEU A 203 -7.35 24.93 -6.21
N TYR A 204 -8.16 23.98 -6.61
CA TYR A 204 -9.04 24.09 -7.76
C TYR A 204 -10.49 24.01 -7.27
N PRO A 205 -11.29 25.07 -7.46
CA PRO A 205 -12.72 25.00 -7.16
C PRO A 205 -13.42 24.03 -8.13
N PRO A 206 -14.65 23.59 -7.81
CA PRO A 206 -15.47 22.75 -8.69
C PRO A 206 -15.51 23.26 -10.12
N GLY A 207 -15.22 22.37 -11.08
CA GLY A 207 -15.25 22.67 -12.52
C GLY A 207 -14.04 23.45 -13.06
N ALA A 208 -13.09 23.87 -12.22
CA ALA A 208 -11.88 24.54 -12.69
C ALA A 208 -11.03 23.61 -13.58
N THR A 209 -10.41 24.17 -14.60
CA THR A 209 -9.50 23.40 -15.45
C THR A 209 -8.18 23.13 -14.73
N VAL A 210 -7.74 21.87 -14.80
CA VAL A 210 -6.47 21.40 -14.25
C VAL A 210 -5.46 20.99 -15.32
N SER A 211 -5.82 21.20 -16.60
CA SER A 211 -5.06 20.74 -17.77
C SER A 211 -3.62 21.27 -17.82
N GLY A 212 -3.38 22.50 -17.35
CA GLY A 212 -2.06 23.13 -17.32
C GLY A 212 -1.14 22.68 -16.17
N ASP A 213 -1.65 21.88 -15.23
CA ASP A 213 -0.88 21.41 -14.08
C ASP A 213 -0.36 20.00 -14.33
N THR A 214 0.96 19.83 -14.27
CA THR A 214 1.60 18.53 -14.50
C THR A 214 1.35 17.55 -13.34
N ARG A 215 0.96 18.04 -12.16
CA ARG A 215 0.65 17.18 -10.99
C ARG A 215 -0.66 16.41 -11.15
N THR A 216 -1.50 16.82 -12.10
CA THR A 216 -2.76 16.13 -12.44
C THR A 216 -2.58 15.17 -13.62
N GLU A 217 -1.35 14.96 -14.09
CA GLU A 217 -1.07 13.96 -15.12
C GLU A 217 -1.27 12.56 -14.55
N ASN A 218 -1.89 11.67 -15.34
CA ASN A 218 -2.12 10.30 -14.95
C ASN A 218 -0.85 9.48 -15.21
N TRP A 219 -0.07 9.25 -14.16
CA TRP A 219 1.12 8.41 -14.21
C TRP A 219 0.80 7.04 -13.62
N PHE A 220 0.93 6.01 -14.45
CA PHE A 220 0.82 4.61 -14.03
C PHE A 220 2.18 4.12 -13.57
N ASN A 221 2.28 3.61 -12.34
CA ASN A 221 3.47 2.90 -11.86
C ASN A 221 3.37 1.42 -12.22
N SER A 222 4.39 0.89 -12.92
CA SER A 222 4.45 -0.53 -13.28
C SER A 222 4.69 -1.37 -12.00
N PRO A 223 3.83 -2.36 -11.71
CA PRO A 223 3.93 -3.17 -10.50
C PRO A 223 5.18 -4.07 -10.47
N GLU A 224 5.75 -4.37 -11.63
CA GLU A 224 6.96 -5.18 -11.78
C GLU A 224 8.21 -4.45 -11.29
N VAL A 225 8.19 -3.11 -11.24
CA VAL A 225 9.33 -2.27 -10.86
C VAL A 225 8.94 -1.32 -9.73
N GLY A 226 9.25 -1.68 -8.49
CA GLY A 226 8.95 -0.83 -7.35
C GLY A 226 9.61 -1.28 -6.04
N ASN A 227 9.51 -0.41 -5.03
CA ASN A 227 9.91 -0.72 -3.66
C ASN A 227 8.87 -1.66 -3.04
N THR A 228 9.27 -2.87 -2.63
CA THR A 228 8.35 -3.77 -1.92
C THR A 228 8.09 -3.24 -0.51
N GLY A 229 6.92 -3.54 0.06
CA GLY A 229 6.59 -3.20 1.46
C GLY A 229 7.58 -3.75 2.51
N SER A 230 8.53 -4.58 2.09
CA SER A 230 9.62 -5.17 2.88
C SER A 230 10.95 -4.40 2.83
N GLY A 231 11.04 -3.26 2.13
CA GLY A 231 12.18 -2.33 2.24
C GLY A 231 13.31 -2.45 1.22
N THR A 232 13.14 -3.18 0.10
CA THR A 232 14.11 -3.19 -1.01
C THR A 232 13.82 -2.07 -2.02
N ALA A 233 14.80 -1.21 -2.33
CA ALA A 233 14.57 0.00 -3.13
C ALA A 233 14.52 -0.21 -4.67
N GLY A 234 13.90 -1.30 -5.12
CA GLY A 234 13.71 -1.64 -6.53
C GLY A 234 14.43 -2.92 -6.97
N LEU A 235 14.49 -3.13 -8.28
CA LEU A 235 15.16 -4.27 -8.90
C LEU A 235 16.68 -4.03 -8.95
N ASP A 236 17.46 -4.98 -8.43
CA ASP A 236 18.93 -4.92 -8.49
C ASP A 236 19.39 -5.17 -9.93
N LEU A 237 20.21 -4.28 -10.48
CA LEU A 237 20.81 -4.43 -11.80
C LEU A 237 22.21 -5.06 -11.72
N GLY A 238 22.72 -5.36 -10.52
CA GLY A 238 23.98 -6.06 -10.31
C GLY A 238 24.01 -7.43 -10.97
N SER A 239 22.92 -8.19 -10.90
CA SER A 239 22.77 -9.50 -11.55
C SER A 239 22.66 -9.42 -13.08
N SER A 240 22.26 -8.27 -13.63
CA SER A 240 22.21 -8.07 -15.09
C SER A 240 23.56 -7.68 -15.71
N GLY A 241 24.60 -7.55 -14.89
CA GLY A 241 25.96 -7.32 -15.38
C GLY A 241 26.56 -8.62 -15.93
N PRO A 242 27.51 -8.53 -16.86
CA PRO A 242 28.22 -9.71 -17.36
C PRO A 242 28.89 -10.49 -16.21
N GLU A 243 28.68 -11.82 -16.15
CA GLU A 243 29.34 -12.70 -15.17
C GLU A 243 30.69 -13.22 -15.69
N THR A 244 31.63 -13.49 -14.79
CA THR A 244 32.87 -14.18 -15.14
C THR A 244 32.63 -15.69 -15.06
N VAL A 245 32.79 -16.37 -16.19
CA VAL A 245 32.68 -17.84 -16.30
C VAL A 245 34.07 -18.42 -16.61
N SER A 246 34.28 -19.70 -16.33
CA SER A 246 35.55 -20.39 -16.55
C SER A 246 35.34 -21.78 -17.14
N ILE A 247 36.37 -22.31 -17.81
CA ILE A 247 36.40 -23.73 -18.18
C ILE A 247 36.51 -24.56 -16.90
N ILE A 248 35.71 -25.63 -16.80
CA ILE A 248 35.80 -26.65 -15.76
C ILE A 248 36.37 -27.91 -16.40
N ALA A 249 37.59 -28.29 -16.02
CA ALA A 249 38.26 -29.51 -16.50
C ALA A 249 39.33 -29.97 -15.52
N ASP A 250 39.55 -31.28 -15.42
CA ASP A 250 40.63 -31.87 -14.60
C ASP A 250 42.02 -31.59 -15.18
N ALA A 251 42.11 -31.47 -16.51
CA ALA A 251 43.33 -31.16 -17.23
C ALA A 251 43.05 -30.41 -18.54
N LEU A 252 43.97 -29.53 -18.92
CA LEU A 252 43.98 -28.84 -20.21
C LEU A 252 45.26 -29.16 -20.99
N VAL A 253 45.14 -29.49 -22.27
CA VAL A 253 46.26 -29.52 -23.21
C VAL A 253 46.26 -28.24 -24.02
N VAL A 254 47.37 -27.50 -23.95
CA VAL A 254 47.61 -26.33 -24.80
C VAL A 254 48.61 -26.72 -25.88
N SER A 255 48.32 -26.41 -27.14
CA SER A 255 49.24 -26.66 -28.27
C SER A 255 48.91 -25.73 -29.44
N GLY A 256 49.89 -24.96 -29.92
CA GLY A 256 49.68 -23.97 -30.97
C GLY A 256 48.59 -22.98 -30.57
N ASN A 257 47.52 -22.89 -31.37
CA ASN A 257 46.40 -22.00 -31.09
C ASN A 257 45.27 -22.69 -30.32
N SER A 258 45.43 -23.93 -29.88
CA SER A 258 44.34 -24.74 -29.33
C SER A 258 44.50 -24.96 -27.82
N ILE A 259 43.37 -24.92 -27.13
CA ILE A 259 43.20 -25.33 -25.73
C ILE A 259 42.16 -26.45 -25.74
N THR A 260 42.58 -27.67 -25.39
CA THR A 260 41.76 -28.89 -25.43
C THR A 260 41.59 -29.45 -24.03
N LEU A 261 40.36 -29.80 -23.65
CA LEU A 261 40.07 -30.45 -22.37
C LEU A 261 40.51 -31.91 -22.40
N VAL A 262 41.15 -32.41 -21.34
CA VAL A 262 41.63 -33.79 -21.22
C VAL A 262 40.95 -34.54 -20.09
N ASP A 263 40.48 -35.73 -20.46
CA ASP A 263 39.71 -36.71 -19.68
C ASP A 263 38.26 -36.28 -19.39
N VAL A 264 37.35 -37.14 -19.83
CA VAL A 264 35.90 -37.03 -19.68
C VAL A 264 35.57 -37.87 -18.46
N SER A 265 35.40 -37.27 -17.30
CA SER A 265 34.93 -38.03 -16.15
C SER A 265 33.53 -38.58 -16.49
N SER A 266 33.21 -39.77 -16.00
CA SER A 266 31.86 -40.35 -16.12
C SER A 266 30.76 -39.50 -15.44
N SER A 267 31.11 -38.36 -14.83
CA SER A 267 30.20 -37.38 -14.23
C SER A 267 29.57 -36.43 -15.26
N GLY A 268 30.21 -36.19 -16.40
CA GLY A 268 29.65 -35.34 -17.47
C GLY A 268 29.66 -33.83 -17.19
N ASP A 269 30.52 -33.35 -16.30
CA ASP A 269 30.58 -31.94 -15.87
C ASP A 269 31.76 -31.14 -16.49
N GLU A 270 32.56 -31.72 -17.39
CA GLU A 270 33.58 -30.97 -18.14
C GLU A 270 32.97 -30.20 -19.30
N GLU A 271 32.87 -28.87 -19.19
CA GLU A 271 32.20 -28.05 -20.20
C GLU A 271 32.96 -26.75 -20.51
N ILE A 272 33.04 -26.43 -21.81
CA ILE A 272 33.34 -25.06 -22.28
C ILE A 272 32.06 -24.25 -22.10
N PRO A 273 32.07 -23.09 -21.42
CA PRO A 273 30.85 -22.31 -21.17
C PRO A 273 30.01 -22.09 -22.45
N PRO A 274 28.70 -22.43 -22.44
CA PRO A 274 27.84 -22.30 -23.63
C PRO A 274 27.76 -20.89 -24.21
N SER A 275 28.00 -19.88 -23.37
CA SER A 275 27.99 -18.47 -23.77
C SER A 275 29.23 -18.05 -24.57
N TRP A 276 30.28 -18.87 -24.63
CA TRP A 276 31.49 -18.55 -25.39
C TRP A 276 31.33 -18.87 -26.87
N THR A 277 31.47 -17.85 -27.71
CA THR A 277 31.35 -17.97 -29.16
C THR A 277 32.57 -17.37 -29.85
N VAL A 278 32.66 -17.53 -31.17
CA VAL A 278 33.72 -16.89 -31.97
C VAL A 278 33.67 -15.37 -31.75
N GLY A 279 34.76 -14.82 -31.23
CA GLY A 279 34.90 -13.41 -30.88
C GLY A 279 34.98 -13.12 -29.38
N THR A 280 34.57 -14.06 -28.51
CA THR A 280 34.67 -13.89 -27.05
C THR A 280 36.14 -13.73 -26.62
N VAL A 281 36.40 -12.78 -25.71
CA VAL A 281 37.74 -12.55 -25.14
C VAL A 281 37.86 -13.28 -23.82
N ILE A 282 38.89 -14.11 -23.70
CA ILE A 282 39.21 -14.91 -22.53
C ILE A 282 40.60 -14.57 -22.00
N THR A 283 40.82 -14.85 -20.73
CA THR A 283 42.11 -14.76 -20.04
C THR A 283 42.62 -16.16 -19.77
N VAL A 284 43.84 -16.46 -20.20
CA VAL A 284 44.43 -17.81 -20.10
C VAL A 284 45.71 -17.74 -19.26
N LEU A 285 45.70 -18.43 -18.11
CA LEU A 285 46.89 -18.69 -17.32
C LEU A 285 47.33 -20.13 -17.59
N ALA A 286 48.45 -20.28 -18.32
CA ALA A 286 49.01 -21.57 -18.70
C ALA A 286 50.44 -21.75 -18.14
N PRO A 287 50.59 -22.24 -16.89
CA PRO A 287 51.89 -22.35 -16.23
C PRO A 287 52.91 -23.18 -17.01
N ASN A 288 54.18 -22.78 -16.93
CA ASN A 288 55.32 -23.54 -17.47
C ASN A 288 56.44 -23.62 -16.43
N SER A 289 57.37 -24.56 -16.62
CA SER A 289 58.53 -24.77 -15.76
C SER A 289 59.74 -24.04 -16.33
N TYR A 290 60.21 -23.03 -15.62
CA TYR A 290 61.34 -22.18 -15.98
C TYR A 290 62.53 -22.45 -15.07
N THR A 291 63.76 -22.30 -15.57
CA THR A 291 64.95 -22.27 -14.71
C THR A 291 65.29 -20.84 -14.36
N VAL A 292 65.36 -20.52 -13.07
CA VAL A 292 65.65 -19.18 -12.57
C VAL A 292 67.03 -19.13 -11.94
N VAL A 293 67.83 -18.13 -12.32
CA VAL A 293 69.15 -17.85 -11.74
C VAL A 293 69.22 -16.39 -11.34
N SER A 294 69.76 -16.06 -10.17
CA SER A 294 70.03 -14.67 -9.82
C SER A 294 71.34 -14.21 -10.47
N SER A 295 71.26 -13.18 -11.31
CA SER A 295 72.46 -12.58 -11.92
C SER A 295 72.24 -11.10 -12.20
N GLY A 296 73.25 -10.27 -11.91
CA GLY A 296 73.21 -8.84 -12.18
C GLY A 296 72.09 -8.06 -11.47
N GLY A 297 71.55 -8.60 -10.37
CA GLY A 297 70.39 -8.02 -9.68
C GLY A 297 69.04 -8.34 -10.32
N TYR A 298 68.97 -9.31 -11.23
CA TYR A 298 67.74 -9.81 -11.83
C TYR A 298 67.51 -11.29 -11.49
N SER A 299 66.24 -11.70 -11.42
CA SER A 299 65.85 -13.10 -11.65
C SER A 299 65.89 -13.36 -13.16
N VAL A 300 66.94 -14.04 -13.64
CA VAL A 300 67.09 -14.42 -15.05
C VAL A 300 66.31 -15.70 -15.31
N ILE A 301 65.37 -15.65 -16.26
CA ILE A 301 64.43 -16.73 -16.55
C ILE A 301 64.86 -17.44 -17.83
N TYR A 302 65.19 -18.73 -17.75
CA TYR A 302 65.65 -19.57 -18.86
C TYR A 302 64.61 -20.60 -19.28
N GLY A 303 64.51 -20.81 -20.60
CA GLY A 303 63.73 -21.88 -21.25
C GLY A 303 62.25 -21.54 -21.42
N GLY A 304 61.64 -21.94 -22.55
CA GLY A 304 60.20 -21.75 -22.80
C GLY A 304 59.74 -20.29 -22.87
N VAL A 305 60.67 -19.36 -23.05
CA VAL A 305 60.40 -17.92 -23.18
C VAL A 305 60.02 -17.55 -24.62
N GLU A 306 60.28 -18.43 -25.59
CA GLU A 306 60.00 -18.22 -27.00
C GLU A 306 58.50 -18.18 -27.31
N GLU A 307 57.67 -18.87 -26.50
CA GLU A 307 56.20 -18.81 -26.57
C GLU A 307 55.65 -17.39 -26.43
N LEU A 308 56.37 -16.52 -25.74
CA LEU A 308 56.00 -15.12 -25.57
C LEU A 308 56.31 -14.27 -26.81
N ALA A 309 57.21 -14.70 -27.70
CA ALA A 309 57.85 -13.86 -28.72
C ALA A 309 58.43 -12.55 -28.12
N PRO A 310 59.38 -12.66 -27.18
CA PRO A 310 59.79 -11.55 -26.32
C PRO A 310 60.49 -10.42 -27.08
N VAL A 311 60.11 -9.17 -26.76
CA VAL A 311 60.76 -7.95 -27.24
C VAL A 311 61.09 -7.06 -26.05
N VAL A 312 62.28 -6.44 -26.03
CA VAL A 312 62.66 -5.50 -24.97
C VAL A 312 61.65 -4.35 -24.90
N GLY A 313 61.10 -4.07 -23.72
CA GLY A 313 60.04 -3.08 -23.52
C GLY A 313 58.62 -3.63 -23.58
N MET A 314 58.43 -4.91 -23.92
CA MET A 314 57.12 -5.57 -23.90
C MET A 314 56.59 -5.68 -22.46
N ALA A 315 55.35 -5.26 -22.23
CA ALA A 315 54.65 -5.44 -20.96
C ALA A 315 54.12 -6.87 -20.83
N VAL A 316 54.35 -7.49 -19.67
CA VAL A 316 54.05 -8.90 -19.40
C VAL A 316 53.38 -9.05 -18.04
N SER A 317 52.54 -10.07 -17.90
CA SER A 317 51.93 -10.44 -16.62
C SER A 317 52.51 -11.77 -16.14
N LEU A 318 53.08 -11.75 -14.94
CA LEU A 318 53.64 -12.93 -14.26
C LEU A 318 52.73 -13.32 -13.10
N ASN A 319 52.21 -14.55 -13.11
CA ASN A 319 51.48 -15.12 -11.99
C ASN A 319 52.36 -16.17 -11.28
N TYR A 320 52.74 -15.90 -10.04
CA TYR A 320 53.58 -16.79 -9.21
C TYR A 320 53.04 -16.87 -7.77
N ASN A 321 52.82 -18.09 -7.28
CA ASN A 321 52.24 -18.36 -5.95
C ASN A 321 50.93 -17.57 -5.68
N GLY A 322 50.08 -17.43 -6.70
CA GLY A 322 48.80 -16.70 -6.59
C GLY A 322 48.90 -15.18 -6.55
N ASN A 323 50.10 -14.60 -6.77
CA ASN A 323 50.27 -13.16 -6.92
C ASN A 323 50.52 -12.80 -8.39
N ASP A 324 49.83 -11.76 -8.85
CA ASP A 324 50.02 -11.17 -10.18
C ASP A 324 51.00 -9.99 -10.12
N TYR A 325 51.98 -10.00 -11.03
CA TYR A 325 52.94 -8.93 -11.21
C TYR A 325 52.86 -8.39 -12.64
N ASP A 326 52.63 -7.09 -12.77
CA ASP A 326 52.76 -6.37 -14.04
C ASP A 326 54.20 -5.90 -14.21
N LEU A 327 54.89 -6.45 -15.21
CA LEU A 327 56.33 -6.28 -15.43
C LEU A 327 56.61 -5.92 -16.89
N VAL A 328 57.86 -5.58 -17.17
CA VAL A 328 58.35 -5.26 -18.51
C VAL A 328 59.60 -6.09 -18.82
N ILE A 329 59.72 -6.61 -20.04
CA ILE A 329 60.94 -7.30 -20.50
C ILE A 329 62.09 -6.29 -20.55
N ALA A 330 63.08 -6.46 -19.67
CA ALA A 330 64.25 -5.61 -19.55
C ALA A 330 65.37 -6.03 -20.52
N SER A 331 65.57 -7.35 -20.69
CA SER A 331 66.47 -7.90 -21.71
C SER A 331 65.94 -9.23 -22.23
N TYR A 332 66.29 -9.54 -23.47
CA TYR A 332 66.06 -10.83 -24.11
C TYR A 332 67.31 -11.27 -24.85
N ALA A 333 67.75 -12.50 -24.60
CA ALA A 333 68.79 -13.17 -25.37
C ALA A 333 68.16 -14.37 -26.07
N PRO A 334 68.18 -14.44 -27.41
CA PRO A 334 67.66 -15.59 -28.15
C PRO A 334 68.52 -16.83 -27.92
N GLY A 335 67.89 -17.99 -28.05
CA GLY A 335 68.60 -19.26 -28.01
C GLY A 335 69.58 -19.36 -29.18
N VAL A 336 70.85 -19.63 -28.89
CA VAL A 336 71.87 -19.89 -29.91
C VAL A 336 72.22 -21.37 -29.85
N PRO A 337 71.94 -22.15 -30.92
CA PRO A 337 72.30 -23.55 -30.93
C PRO A 337 73.82 -23.72 -30.81
N PRO A 338 74.30 -24.83 -30.22
CA PRO A 338 75.73 -25.07 -30.13
C PRO A 338 76.33 -25.16 -31.55
N VAL A 339 77.46 -24.49 -31.77
CA VAL A 339 78.23 -24.64 -33.01
C VAL A 339 79.21 -25.79 -32.77
N PRO A 340 79.09 -26.93 -33.49
CA PRO A 340 79.95 -28.08 -33.27
C PRO A 340 81.43 -27.73 -33.40
N GLY A 341 82.25 -28.15 -32.44
CA GLY A 341 83.71 -28.10 -32.55
C GLY A 341 84.26 -29.18 -33.49
N VAL A 342 85.47 -28.98 -34.01
CA VAL A 342 86.15 -29.93 -34.91
C VAL A 342 87.04 -30.87 -34.08
N GLY A 343 86.89 -32.18 -34.30
CA GLY A 343 87.58 -33.22 -33.51
C GLY A 343 87.03 -33.36 -32.09
N GLY A 344 87.46 -34.41 -31.37
CA GLY A 344 87.01 -34.75 -30.02
C GLY A 344 86.01 -35.90 -29.96
N SER A 345 85.77 -36.43 -28.75
CA SER A 345 84.83 -37.51 -28.47
C SER A 345 84.14 -37.27 -27.14
N ALA A 346 82.86 -37.62 -27.02
CA ALA A 346 82.10 -37.45 -25.78
C ALA A 346 82.64 -38.35 -24.66
N ALA A 347 82.70 -37.83 -23.44
CA ALA A 347 82.79 -38.67 -22.26
C ALA A 347 81.44 -39.38 -22.04
N SER A 348 81.48 -40.65 -21.65
CA SER A 348 80.26 -41.42 -21.38
C SER A 348 80.41 -42.42 -20.23
N ILE A 349 79.27 -42.76 -19.64
CA ILE A 349 79.07 -43.91 -18.77
C ILE A 349 78.02 -44.78 -19.42
N THR A 350 78.38 -45.99 -19.82
CA THR A 350 77.47 -46.93 -20.48
C THR A 350 77.18 -48.10 -19.57
N ALA A 351 75.89 -48.35 -19.30
CA ALA A 351 75.44 -49.55 -18.62
C ALA A 351 75.88 -50.82 -19.37
N ASN A 352 76.26 -51.88 -18.66
CA ASN A 352 76.58 -53.17 -19.30
C ASN A 352 75.35 -54.08 -19.47
N ALA A 353 74.23 -53.76 -18.82
CA ALA A 353 72.95 -54.47 -18.94
C ALA A 353 71.77 -53.50 -19.08
N ALA A 354 70.62 -54.01 -19.52
CA ALA A 354 69.37 -53.27 -19.51
C ALA A 354 68.84 -53.12 -18.06
N PRO A 355 68.08 -52.06 -17.75
CA PRO A 355 67.45 -51.92 -16.43
C PRO A 355 66.56 -53.11 -16.10
N THR A 356 66.67 -53.64 -14.87
CA THR A 356 65.85 -54.77 -14.40
C THR A 356 64.49 -54.32 -13.85
N THR A 357 64.34 -53.04 -13.55
CA THR A 357 63.08 -52.41 -13.12
C THR A 357 63.05 -50.94 -13.55
N TYR A 358 61.83 -50.42 -13.75
CA TYR A 358 61.55 -48.99 -13.89
C TYR A 358 60.83 -48.42 -12.65
N ASP A 359 60.51 -49.28 -11.69
CA ASP A 359 59.81 -48.91 -10.46
C ASP A 359 60.76 -48.81 -9.27
N PHE A 360 60.94 -47.57 -8.78
CA PHE A 360 61.73 -47.22 -7.61
C PHE A 360 60.88 -46.63 -6.48
N SER A 361 59.56 -46.76 -6.55
CA SER A 361 58.64 -46.24 -5.52
C SER A 361 58.80 -46.93 -4.16
N SER A 362 59.10 -48.24 -4.17
CA SER A 362 59.24 -49.06 -2.96
C SER A 362 60.67 -49.13 -2.42
N THR A 363 61.66 -49.01 -3.30
CA THR A 363 63.09 -49.05 -2.94
C THR A 363 63.85 -47.95 -3.68
N PRO A 364 63.79 -46.69 -3.18
CA PRO A 364 64.47 -45.57 -3.81
C PRO A 364 65.99 -45.76 -3.84
N VAL A 365 66.62 -45.29 -4.91
CA VAL A 365 68.08 -45.31 -5.05
C VAL A 365 68.60 -43.92 -5.39
N THR A 366 69.71 -43.54 -4.76
CA THR A 366 70.41 -42.28 -5.01
C THR A 366 71.86 -42.56 -5.33
N PHE A 367 72.36 -41.92 -6.38
CA PHE A 367 73.76 -41.95 -6.78
C PHE A 367 74.18 -40.55 -7.24
N SER A 368 75.46 -40.35 -7.47
CA SER A 368 75.99 -39.05 -7.88
C SER A 368 76.85 -39.19 -9.12
N ILE A 369 76.69 -38.25 -10.05
CA ILE A 369 77.49 -38.10 -11.26
C ILE A 369 78.33 -36.82 -11.10
N SER A 370 79.64 -36.93 -11.23
CA SER A 370 80.56 -35.79 -11.14
C SER A 370 81.17 -35.52 -12.51
N TRP A 371 81.05 -34.27 -12.95
CA TRP A 371 81.51 -33.79 -14.25
C TRP A 371 82.05 -32.37 -14.13
N GLN A 372 83.24 -32.12 -14.70
CA GLN A 372 83.92 -30.82 -14.69
C GLN A 372 83.99 -30.17 -13.28
N GLY A 373 84.28 -30.97 -12.25
CA GLY A 373 84.42 -30.50 -10.86
C GLY A 373 83.10 -30.22 -10.12
N THR A 374 81.94 -30.46 -10.75
CA THR A 374 80.62 -30.33 -10.13
C THR A 374 79.98 -31.71 -9.96
N THR A 375 79.37 -31.96 -8.80
CA THR A 375 78.68 -33.22 -8.48
C THR A 375 77.16 -33.02 -8.54
N TYR A 376 76.49 -33.83 -9.36
CA TYR A 376 75.05 -33.84 -9.57
C TYR A 376 74.44 -35.08 -8.87
N PRO A 377 73.59 -34.89 -7.85
CA PRO A 377 72.86 -36.01 -7.25
C PRO A 377 71.71 -36.45 -8.17
N VAL A 378 71.57 -37.75 -8.37
CA VAL A 378 70.47 -38.37 -9.12
C VAL A 378 69.73 -39.31 -8.18
N SER A 379 68.44 -39.07 -8.01
CA SER A 379 67.55 -39.87 -7.17
C SER A 379 66.42 -40.47 -7.99
N LEU A 380 66.21 -41.77 -7.82
CA LEU A 380 65.13 -42.53 -8.43
C LEU A 380 64.19 -43.00 -7.31
N VAL A 381 62.96 -42.46 -7.27
CA VAL A 381 62.04 -42.60 -6.12
C VAL A 381 60.60 -42.97 -6.53
N THR A 382 60.33 -43.18 -7.82
CA THR A 382 58.98 -43.42 -8.35
C THR A 382 58.98 -44.47 -9.45
N ASN A 383 57.80 -44.80 -10.00
CA ASN A 383 57.65 -45.67 -11.15
C ASN A 383 57.72 -44.89 -12.47
N TYR A 384 58.78 -45.12 -13.24
CA TYR A 384 59.03 -44.47 -14.52
C TYR A 384 58.40 -45.21 -15.72
N VAL A 385 57.84 -46.40 -15.49
CA VAL A 385 57.08 -47.26 -16.44
C VAL A 385 57.90 -47.79 -17.62
N THR A 386 58.76 -46.98 -18.24
CA THR A 386 59.49 -47.29 -19.47
C THR A 386 60.94 -46.77 -19.42
N MET A 387 61.78 -47.26 -20.33
CA MET A 387 63.14 -46.73 -20.56
C MET A 387 63.13 -45.23 -20.85
N SER A 388 62.17 -44.76 -21.66
CA SER A 388 62.04 -43.34 -22.00
C SER A 388 61.76 -42.49 -20.75
N GLY A 389 60.87 -42.94 -19.86
CA GLY A 389 60.58 -42.28 -18.59
C GLY A 389 61.82 -42.20 -17.67
N LEU A 390 62.59 -43.28 -17.60
CA LEU A 390 63.83 -43.34 -16.82
C LEU A 390 64.91 -42.40 -17.39
N VAL A 391 65.13 -42.42 -18.70
CA VAL A 391 66.07 -41.55 -19.42
C VAL A 391 65.72 -40.08 -19.23
N SER A 392 64.43 -39.72 -19.37
CA SER A 392 63.95 -38.36 -19.18
C SER A 392 64.17 -37.87 -17.75
N SER A 393 63.86 -38.70 -16.74
CA SER A 393 64.07 -38.38 -15.32
C SER A 393 65.54 -38.16 -14.97
N ILE A 394 66.45 -39.00 -15.49
CA ILE A 394 67.89 -38.83 -15.23
C ILE A 394 68.42 -37.58 -15.96
N THR A 395 67.97 -37.34 -17.19
CA THR A 395 68.38 -36.17 -17.98
C THR A 395 67.96 -34.86 -17.33
N SER A 396 66.74 -34.79 -16.78
CA SER A 396 66.25 -33.59 -16.09
C SER A 396 67.05 -33.28 -14.82
N GLN A 397 67.44 -34.31 -14.06
CA GLN A 397 68.27 -34.18 -12.85
C GLN A 397 69.73 -33.82 -13.16
N LEU A 398 70.20 -34.06 -14.39
CA LEU A 398 71.50 -33.63 -14.89
C LEU A 398 71.45 -32.29 -15.63
N SER A 399 70.32 -31.57 -15.59
CA SER A 399 70.18 -30.27 -16.25
C SER A 399 71.25 -29.28 -15.76
N GLY A 400 71.86 -28.56 -16.71
CA GLY A 400 72.97 -27.64 -16.45
C GLY A 400 74.37 -28.28 -16.47
N SER A 401 74.48 -29.62 -16.46
CA SER A 401 75.78 -30.31 -16.50
C SER A 401 76.40 -30.40 -17.89
N GLY A 402 75.59 -30.29 -18.95
CA GLY A 402 76.02 -30.64 -20.31
C GLY A 402 76.05 -32.15 -20.60
N LEU A 403 75.63 -32.98 -19.64
CA LEU A 403 75.38 -34.41 -19.82
C LEU A 403 73.90 -34.66 -20.04
N VAL A 404 73.59 -35.70 -20.82
CA VAL A 404 72.24 -36.23 -21.01
C VAL A 404 72.26 -37.75 -20.82
N ALA A 405 71.15 -38.31 -20.36
CA ALA A 405 70.94 -39.74 -20.47
C ALA A 405 70.32 -40.04 -21.84
N ARG A 406 70.64 -41.21 -22.39
CA ARG A 406 69.99 -41.74 -23.60
C ARG A 406 69.90 -43.26 -23.54
N ASP A 407 68.96 -43.79 -24.31
CA ASP A 407 68.90 -45.21 -24.59
C ASP A 407 69.92 -45.56 -25.69
N ASN A 408 70.84 -46.46 -25.37
CA ASN A 408 71.77 -47.05 -26.32
C ASN A 408 71.50 -48.56 -26.44
N SER A 409 70.58 -48.90 -27.35
CA SER A 409 70.19 -50.28 -27.66
C SER A 409 69.71 -51.09 -26.44
N GLY A 410 68.83 -50.48 -25.63
CA GLY A 410 68.26 -51.07 -24.41
C GLY A 410 69.10 -50.87 -23.15
N ARG A 411 70.24 -50.16 -23.24
CA ARG A 411 71.13 -49.87 -22.12
C ARG A 411 71.22 -48.38 -21.87
N LEU A 412 71.18 -47.97 -20.62
CA LEU A 412 71.30 -46.57 -20.25
C LEU A 412 72.72 -46.07 -20.51
N GLU A 413 72.85 -44.95 -21.21
CA GLU A 413 74.11 -44.25 -21.40
C GLU A 413 73.98 -42.79 -20.92
N ILE A 414 74.84 -42.37 -20.01
CA ILE A 414 75.01 -40.94 -19.67
C ILE A 414 76.19 -40.43 -20.49
N VAL A 415 75.98 -39.40 -21.30
CA VAL A 415 76.98 -38.91 -22.27
C VAL A 415 76.96 -37.39 -22.36
N GLU A 416 78.07 -36.77 -22.77
CA GLU A 416 78.05 -35.36 -23.18
C GLU A 416 77.03 -35.13 -24.30
N ALA A 417 76.17 -34.13 -24.13
CA ALA A 417 74.99 -33.91 -24.97
C ALA A 417 75.31 -33.64 -26.44
N SER A 418 76.32 -32.82 -26.70
CA SER A 418 76.75 -32.45 -28.06
C SER A 418 78.15 -31.81 -28.07
N SER A 419 78.76 -31.75 -29.26
CA SER A 419 80.01 -31.03 -29.50
C SER A 419 79.78 -29.51 -29.45
N PRO A 420 80.71 -28.66 -28.94
CA PRO A 420 82.11 -28.97 -28.60
C PRO A 420 82.24 -29.76 -27.28
N TYR A 421 82.85 -30.95 -27.37
CA TYR A 421 83.07 -31.81 -26.20
C TYR A 421 84.10 -31.17 -25.27
N ALA A 422 83.83 -31.17 -23.96
CA ALA A 422 84.72 -30.56 -22.97
C ALA A 422 85.97 -31.42 -22.70
N GLY A 423 85.88 -32.72 -22.96
CA GLY A 423 86.93 -33.70 -22.69
C GLY A 423 87.11 -34.01 -21.19
N GLY A 424 87.72 -35.15 -20.88
CA GLY A 424 87.88 -35.65 -19.51
C GLY A 424 86.99 -36.88 -19.22
N SER A 425 86.88 -37.26 -17.95
CA SER A 425 86.12 -38.46 -17.55
C SER A 425 84.95 -38.09 -16.64
N ILE A 426 83.80 -38.71 -16.87
CA ILE A 426 82.68 -38.67 -15.93
C ILE A 426 83.04 -39.62 -14.77
N THR A 427 82.94 -39.15 -13.53
CA THR A 427 83.11 -39.98 -12.33
C THR A 427 81.77 -40.12 -11.60
N ASN A 428 81.62 -41.17 -10.81
CA ASN A 428 80.35 -41.54 -10.20
C ASN A 428 80.54 -42.15 -8.81
N SER A 429 79.52 -42.03 -7.97
CA SER A 429 79.36 -42.89 -6.80
C SER A 429 78.98 -44.31 -7.26
N PRO A 430 78.87 -45.31 -6.36
CA PRO A 430 78.35 -46.62 -6.73
C PRO A 430 77.03 -46.50 -7.50
N LEU A 431 77.01 -47.03 -8.73
CA LEU A 431 75.85 -46.97 -9.60
C LEU A 431 74.84 -48.07 -9.23
N PRO A 432 73.53 -47.80 -9.31
CA PRO A 432 72.52 -48.82 -9.05
C PRO A 432 72.61 -49.96 -10.07
N VAL A 433 72.89 -51.18 -9.59
CA VAL A 433 72.97 -52.38 -10.44
C VAL A 433 71.67 -52.61 -11.23
N ALA A 434 70.53 -52.25 -10.64
CA ALA A 434 69.23 -52.33 -11.29
C ALA A 434 69.07 -51.44 -12.54
N VAL A 435 69.94 -50.43 -12.71
CA VAL A 435 69.89 -49.47 -13.83
C VAL A 435 71.10 -49.62 -14.74
N PHE A 436 72.30 -49.82 -14.18
CA PHE A 436 73.56 -49.80 -14.93
C PHE A 436 74.20 -51.18 -15.14
N GLY A 437 73.68 -52.23 -14.49
CA GLY A 437 74.33 -53.55 -14.42
C GLY A 437 75.50 -53.59 -13.43
N ASP A 438 76.19 -54.72 -13.37
CA ASP A 438 77.25 -55.01 -12.41
C ASP A 438 78.65 -54.54 -12.83
N ALA A 439 78.83 -54.13 -14.10
CA ALA A 439 80.12 -53.71 -14.65
C ALA A 439 79.96 -52.58 -15.70
N PRO A 440 79.42 -51.41 -15.34
CA PRO A 440 79.29 -50.28 -16.27
C PRO A 440 80.66 -49.77 -16.76
N VAL A 441 80.71 -49.27 -18.00
CA VAL A 441 81.94 -48.83 -18.66
C VAL A 441 81.98 -47.30 -18.73
N ASN A 442 83.04 -46.71 -18.18
CA ASN A 442 83.31 -45.28 -18.31
C ASN A 442 84.29 -45.03 -19.45
N THR A 443 83.90 -44.24 -20.45
CA THR A 443 84.75 -43.83 -21.56
C THR A 443 85.13 -42.36 -21.38
N ALA A 444 86.44 -42.07 -21.35
CA ALA A 444 86.92 -40.69 -21.28
C ALA A 444 86.74 -39.98 -22.62
N GLY A 445 86.24 -38.75 -22.58
CA GLY A 445 86.08 -37.87 -23.72
C GLY A 445 87.37 -37.15 -24.08
N VAL A 446 87.52 -36.80 -25.37
CA VAL A 446 88.58 -35.93 -25.88
C VAL A 446 87.97 -34.57 -26.22
N LYS A 447 88.60 -33.51 -25.73
CA LYS A 447 88.13 -32.13 -25.93
C LYS A 447 88.09 -31.74 -27.42
N SER A 448 87.02 -31.11 -27.86
CA SER A 448 86.89 -30.55 -29.21
C SER A 448 87.71 -29.27 -29.39
N THR A 449 88.17 -29.00 -30.63
CA THR A 449 88.91 -27.76 -30.97
C THR A 449 88.00 -26.81 -31.76
N GLY A 450 87.77 -25.59 -31.24
CA GLY A 450 86.78 -24.64 -31.77
C GLY A 450 85.33 -25.00 -31.43
N GLY A 451 84.37 -24.14 -31.79
CA GLY A 451 82.94 -24.27 -31.45
C GLY A 451 82.50 -23.39 -30.28
N THR A 452 81.19 -23.11 -30.17
CA THR A 452 80.56 -22.35 -29.08
C THR A 452 79.44 -23.16 -28.46
N ALA A 453 79.35 -23.18 -27.13
CA ALA A 453 78.31 -23.91 -26.40
C ALA A 453 76.91 -23.32 -26.67
N GLU A 454 75.89 -24.14 -26.44
CA GLU A 454 74.50 -23.71 -26.49
C GLU A 454 74.27 -22.54 -25.53
N VAL A 455 73.66 -21.47 -26.02
CA VAL A 455 73.11 -20.40 -25.18
C VAL A 455 71.61 -20.61 -25.15
N ARG A 456 71.05 -20.94 -23.99
CA ARG A 456 69.59 -21.05 -23.84
C ARG A 456 68.95 -19.67 -23.89
N ALA A 457 67.78 -19.60 -24.55
CA ALA A 457 67.00 -18.37 -24.56
C ALA A 457 66.63 -17.97 -23.13
N HIS A 458 66.80 -16.69 -22.82
CA HIS A 458 66.47 -16.17 -21.51
C HIS A 458 66.04 -14.70 -21.55
N ILE A 459 65.29 -14.30 -20.54
CA ILE A 459 64.83 -12.93 -20.34
C ILE A 459 65.17 -12.44 -18.94
N THR A 460 65.16 -11.12 -18.79
CA THR A 460 65.09 -10.45 -17.48
C THR A 460 63.90 -9.50 -17.44
N LEU A 461 63.33 -9.29 -16.25
CA LEU A 461 62.14 -8.46 -16.06
C LEU A 461 62.45 -7.25 -15.17
N ALA A 462 61.73 -6.16 -15.37
CA ALA A 462 61.81 -4.95 -14.54
C ALA A 462 60.42 -4.32 -14.33
N TYR A 463 60.29 -3.51 -13.27
CA TYR A 463 59.07 -2.76 -13.00
C TYR A 463 58.96 -1.51 -13.87
N ASN A 464 57.75 -1.17 -14.32
CA ASN A 464 57.35 0.06 -15.03
C ASN A 464 57.96 0.26 -16.44
N SER A 465 59.21 -0.12 -16.70
CA SER A 465 59.86 0.01 -18.01
C SER A 465 61.06 -0.94 -18.14
N ALA A 466 61.59 -1.14 -19.36
CA ALA A 466 62.76 -1.99 -19.60
C ALA A 466 64.04 -1.54 -18.86
N THR A 467 64.12 -0.27 -18.45
CA THR A 467 65.25 0.29 -17.67
C THR A 467 64.86 0.62 -16.22
N GLY A 468 63.69 0.16 -15.78
CA GLY A 468 63.20 0.37 -14.42
C GLY A 468 63.89 -0.53 -13.39
N THR A 469 63.32 -0.59 -12.18
CA THR A 469 63.86 -1.40 -11.10
C THR A 469 63.87 -2.89 -11.48
N PRO A 470 65.02 -3.58 -11.39
CA PRO A 470 65.13 -5.02 -11.65
C PRO A 470 64.15 -5.85 -10.81
N PHE A 471 63.55 -6.87 -11.44
CA PHE A 471 62.69 -7.83 -10.73
C PHE A 471 63.52 -8.98 -10.15
N THR A 472 63.41 -9.20 -8.84
CA THR A 472 64.14 -10.25 -8.09
C THR A 472 63.21 -11.14 -7.28
N GLY A 473 61.94 -11.27 -7.70
CA GLY A 473 60.89 -11.92 -6.90
C GLY A 473 60.83 -13.45 -6.98
N LEU A 474 61.69 -14.09 -7.80
CA LEU A 474 61.66 -15.53 -8.04
C LEU A 474 62.81 -16.26 -7.33
N LEU A 475 62.50 -17.42 -6.74
CA LEU A 475 63.48 -18.32 -6.12
C LEU A 475 64.37 -18.96 -7.19
N GLU A 476 65.64 -19.20 -6.86
CA GLU A 476 66.58 -19.89 -7.77
C GLU A 476 66.20 -21.37 -7.96
N GLY A 477 66.56 -21.93 -9.12
CA GLY A 477 66.24 -23.31 -9.50
C GLY A 477 65.04 -23.40 -10.44
N ILE A 478 64.44 -24.59 -10.53
CA ILE A 478 63.26 -24.82 -11.38
C ILE A 478 62.03 -24.26 -10.66
N GLN A 479 61.37 -23.29 -11.30
CA GLN A 479 60.16 -22.64 -10.80
C GLN A 479 59.02 -22.84 -11.80
N ARG A 480 57.81 -23.08 -11.30
CA ARG A 480 56.60 -23.21 -12.12
C ARG A 480 55.73 -21.97 -11.96
N PHE A 481 55.45 -21.27 -13.05
CA PHE A 481 54.62 -20.06 -13.05
C PHE A 481 54.04 -19.78 -14.44
N SER A 482 53.02 -18.92 -14.51
CA SER A 482 52.46 -18.42 -15.78
C SER A 482 53.13 -17.11 -16.15
N LEU A 483 53.62 -17.01 -17.38
CA LEU A 483 54.17 -15.79 -17.93
C LEU A 483 53.57 -15.55 -19.33
N GLY A 484 52.87 -14.44 -19.51
CA GLY A 484 52.27 -14.08 -20.79
C GLY A 484 52.28 -12.58 -21.04
N LEU A 485 51.72 -12.17 -22.17
CA LEU A 485 51.57 -10.76 -22.52
C LEU A 485 50.67 -10.07 -21.48
N SER A 486 50.87 -8.78 -21.23
CA SER A 486 50.08 -8.01 -20.26
C SER A 486 48.58 -8.30 -20.36
N GLY A 487 47.97 -8.76 -19.27
CA GLY A 487 46.54 -9.09 -19.20
C GLY A 487 46.16 -10.49 -19.69
N ASN A 488 47.09 -11.28 -20.25
CA ASN A 488 46.90 -12.67 -20.70
C ASN A 488 45.64 -12.90 -21.58
N GLN A 489 45.32 -11.94 -22.44
CA GLN A 489 44.08 -11.95 -23.22
C GLN A 489 44.21 -12.69 -24.56
N PHE A 490 43.21 -13.50 -24.85
CA PHE A 490 43.06 -14.24 -26.09
C PHE A 490 41.63 -14.08 -26.62
N ARG A 491 41.45 -14.09 -27.94
CA ARG A 491 40.13 -14.11 -28.58
C ARG A 491 39.87 -15.49 -29.15
N ILE A 492 38.67 -16.02 -28.91
CA ILE A 492 38.21 -17.28 -29.48
C ILE A 492 37.96 -17.09 -30.98
N THR A 493 38.60 -17.92 -31.81
CA THR A 493 38.43 -17.94 -33.26
C THR A 493 37.60 -19.12 -33.75
N ASP A 494 37.54 -20.20 -32.97
CA ASP A 494 36.73 -21.39 -33.24
C ASP A 494 36.44 -22.15 -31.94
N VAL A 495 35.28 -22.81 -31.86
CA VAL A 495 34.87 -23.63 -30.70
C VAL A 495 34.32 -24.95 -31.21
N ASP A 496 34.92 -26.04 -30.77
CA ASP A 496 34.42 -27.42 -30.88
C ASP A 496 34.05 -27.94 -29.48
N SER A 497 33.35 -29.07 -29.39
CA SER A 497 32.84 -29.70 -28.17
C SER A 497 33.85 -29.79 -27.01
N GLN A 498 35.15 -29.96 -27.29
CA GLN A 498 36.19 -30.08 -26.26
C GLN A 498 37.44 -29.21 -26.54
N THR A 499 37.41 -28.40 -27.60
CA THR A 499 38.58 -27.61 -28.03
C THR A 499 38.18 -26.18 -28.37
N VAL A 500 38.90 -25.22 -27.78
CA VAL A 500 38.82 -23.80 -28.13
C VAL A 500 40.06 -23.43 -28.91
N THR A 501 39.88 -22.85 -30.10
CA THR A 501 40.98 -22.24 -30.86
C THR A 501 41.01 -20.74 -30.60
N VAL A 502 42.19 -20.20 -30.35
CA VAL A 502 42.39 -18.83 -29.88
C VAL A 502 43.47 -18.09 -30.66
N GLU A 503 43.42 -16.76 -30.63
CA GLU A 503 44.51 -15.88 -31.02
C GLU A 503 44.86 -14.91 -29.89
N ARG A 504 46.16 -14.62 -29.69
CA ARG A 504 46.62 -13.68 -28.66
C ARG A 504 46.22 -12.25 -29.03
N LEU A 505 45.78 -11.47 -28.05
CA LEU A 505 45.41 -10.07 -28.24
C LEU A 505 46.43 -9.12 -27.63
N THR A 506 46.74 -8.03 -28.33
CA THR A 506 47.46 -6.88 -27.78
C THR A 506 46.47 -5.81 -27.37
N VAL A 507 46.62 -5.30 -26.15
CA VAL A 507 45.83 -4.20 -25.61
C VAL A 507 46.64 -2.92 -25.68
N THR A 508 46.16 -1.92 -26.43
CA THR A 508 46.76 -0.58 -26.50
C THR A 508 45.76 0.46 -26.03
N THR A 509 46.25 1.57 -25.46
CA THR A 509 45.40 2.70 -25.08
C THR A 509 45.40 3.72 -26.22
N GLY A 510 44.21 4.02 -26.74
CA GLY A 510 44.01 5.03 -27.78
C GLY A 510 44.14 6.46 -27.24
N PRO A 511 44.20 7.47 -28.13
CA PRO A 511 44.45 8.86 -27.77
C PRO A 511 43.41 9.49 -26.82
N GLY A 512 42.19 8.94 -26.76
CA GLY A 512 41.11 9.38 -25.86
C GLY A 512 40.98 8.56 -24.57
N GLY A 513 41.91 7.65 -24.30
CA GLY A 513 41.84 6.73 -23.14
C GLY A 513 41.00 5.48 -23.38
N GLU A 514 40.55 5.23 -24.61
CA GLU A 514 39.88 3.99 -25.02
C GLU A 514 40.85 2.80 -25.08
N THR A 515 40.37 1.62 -24.72
CA THR A 515 41.10 0.36 -24.87
C THR A 515 40.91 -0.16 -26.29
N ILE A 516 41.99 -0.30 -27.05
CA ILE A 516 42.02 -0.86 -28.40
C ILE A 516 42.65 -2.25 -28.32
N THR A 517 41.86 -3.28 -28.64
CA THR A 517 42.29 -4.68 -28.64
C THR A 517 42.47 -5.16 -30.08
N THR A 518 43.70 -5.55 -30.45
CA THR A 518 44.03 -6.05 -31.80
C THR A 518 44.70 -7.42 -31.73
N PRO A 519 44.47 -8.32 -32.71
CA PRO A 519 45.23 -9.56 -32.83
C PRO A 519 46.74 -9.33 -32.87
N ASP A 520 47.48 -10.18 -32.19
CA ASP A 520 48.94 -10.22 -32.22
C ASP A 520 49.43 -11.34 -33.16
N PRO A 521 49.76 -11.01 -34.43
CA PRO A 521 50.23 -12.01 -35.39
C PRO A 521 51.66 -12.48 -35.12
N SER A 522 52.38 -11.87 -34.17
CA SER A 522 53.75 -12.26 -33.82
C SER A 522 53.82 -13.43 -32.84
N TRP A 523 52.68 -13.81 -32.26
CA TRP A 523 52.60 -14.93 -31.32
C TRP A 523 52.73 -16.28 -32.04
N PRO A 524 53.72 -17.12 -31.70
CA PRO A 524 53.93 -18.41 -32.36
C PRO A 524 52.95 -19.51 -31.92
N GLY A 525 52.09 -19.26 -30.93
CA GLY A 525 51.22 -20.25 -30.29
C GLY A 525 51.79 -20.82 -28.99
N PHE A 526 50.97 -21.57 -28.25
CA PHE A 526 51.35 -22.30 -27.04
C PHE A 526 52.34 -23.43 -27.37
N THR A 527 53.36 -23.59 -26.53
CA THR A 527 54.21 -24.79 -26.54
C THR A 527 53.44 -25.96 -25.97
N GLU A 528 53.39 -27.08 -26.69
CA GLU A 528 52.61 -28.27 -26.31
C GLU A 528 52.89 -28.73 -24.88
N ARG A 529 51.85 -28.71 -24.02
CA ARG A 529 51.92 -29.24 -22.65
C ARG A 529 50.54 -29.57 -22.07
N THR A 530 50.49 -30.56 -21.19
CA THR A 530 49.34 -30.89 -20.36
C THR A 530 49.44 -30.17 -19.02
N LEU A 531 48.35 -29.52 -18.60
CA LEU A 531 48.27 -28.63 -17.44
C LEU A 531 47.13 -29.08 -16.53
N LEU A 532 47.43 -29.33 -15.26
CA LEU A 532 46.43 -29.60 -14.20
C LEU A 532 46.05 -28.34 -13.42
N ASP A 533 46.79 -27.26 -13.64
CA ASP A 533 46.78 -26.00 -12.89
C ASP A 533 46.55 -24.78 -13.79
N ALA A 534 46.03 -25.01 -15.01
CA ALA A 534 45.66 -23.94 -15.91
C ALA A 534 44.33 -23.30 -15.49
N THR A 535 44.20 -22.00 -15.73
CA THR A 535 42.94 -21.27 -15.51
C THR A 535 42.56 -20.55 -16.79
N VAL A 536 41.34 -20.80 -17.26
CA VAL A 536 40.77 -20.13 -18.43
C VAL A 536 39.45 -19.50 -18.02
N THR A 537 39.43 -18.16 -17.98
CA THR A 537 38.28 -17.37 -17.53
C THR A 537 37.87 -16.38 -18.61
N GLY A 538 36.59 -16.12 -18.75
CA GLY A 538 36.04 -15.22 -19.75
C GLY A 538 34.76 -14.57 -19.25
N VAL A 539 34.31 -13.54 -19.95
CA VAL A 539 33.02 -12.93 -19.67
C VAL A 539 31.93 -13.75 -20.35
N SER A 540 30.81 -13.98 -19.67
CA SER A 540 29.62 -14.55 -20.30
C SER A 540 29.02 -13.52 -21.26
N ASP A 541 28.94 -13.87 -22.55
CA ASP A 541 28.27 -13.04 -23.57
C ASP A 541 26.73 -13.21 -23.54
N ASP A 542 26.20 -14.07 -22.67
CA ASP A 542 24.77 -14.19 -22.40
C ASP A 542 24.31 -12.99 -21.57
N TYR A 543 23.78 -11.99 -22.28
CA TYR A 543 23.32 -10.77 -21.65
C TYR A 543 21.97 -10.96 -20.95
N GLU A 544 21.99 -11.03 -19.63
CA GLU A 544 20.77 -10.97 -18.83
C GLU A 544 20.18 -9.54 -18.84
N TRP A 545 18.91 -9.43 -19.22
CA TRP A 545 18.15 -8.18 -19.16
C TRP A 545 17.18 -8.22 -18.00
N VAL A 546 17.10 -7.12 -17.23
CA VAL A 546 15.98 -6.91 -16.31
C VAL A 546 14.80 -6.39 -17.13
N GLY A 547 13.77 -7.22 -17.29
CA GLY A 547 12.66 -7.01 -18.21
C GLY A 547 12.75 -7.93 -19.46
N PRO A 548 11.89 -7.76 -20.47
CA PRO A 548 11.06 -6.59 -20.72
C PRO A 548 9.81 -6.51 -19.86
N PHE A 549 9.54 -5.32 -19.32
CA PHE A 549 8.29 -5.01 -18.64
C PHE A 549 7.40 -4.14 -19.51
N LEU A 550 6.10 -4.39 -19.42
CA LEU A 550 5.09 -3.58 -20.06
C LEU A 550 4.95 -2.25 -19.30
N ALA A 551 5.06 -1.13 -20.00
CA ALA A 551 5.09 0.19 -19.38
C ALA A 551 3.73 0.68 -18.88
N CYS A 552 2.64 0.22 -19.50
CA CYS A 552 1.27 0.60 -19.21
C CYS A 552 0.36 -0.63 -19.30
N PRO A 553 -0.84 -0.60 -18.66
CA PRO A 553 -1.80 -1.70 -18.73
C PRO A 553 -2.21 -2.04 -20.16
N ASP A 554 -2.74 -3.24 -20.34
CA ASP A 554 -3.25 -3.68 -21.64
C ASP A 554 -4.42 -2.80 -22.11
N GLY A 555 -4.46 -2.51 -23.41
CA GLY A 555 -5.45 -1.62 -24.04
C GLY A 555 -5.24 -0.11 -23.81
N GLU A 556 -4.27 0.32 -23.01
CA GLU A 556 -3.93 1.74 -22.82
C GLU A 556 -2.70 2.15 -23.64
N THR A 557 -2.54 3.47 -23.82
CA THR A 557 -1.39 4.05 -24.55
C THR A 557 -0.72 5.14 -23.74
N LEU A 558 0.62 5.14 -23.79
CA LEU A 558 1.47 6.15 -23.17
C LEU A 558 2.16 7.01 -24.22
N ASP A 559 2.51 8.23 -23.82
CA ASP A 559 3.28 9.18 -24.62
C ASP A 559 4.63 9.58 -23.97
N ALA A 560 4.87 9.15 -22.74
CA ALA A 560 6.12 9.30 -22.03
C ALA A 560 6.29 8.20 -20.97
N PHE A 561 7.53 7.84 -20.68
CA PHE A 561 7.86 7.01 -19.52
C PHE A 561 9.01 7.62 -18.72
N GLU A 562 9.07 7.30 -17.44
CA GLU A 562 10.14 7.70 -16.53
C GLU A 562 10.70 6.48 -15.81
N VAL A 563 12.01 6.48 -15.60
CA VAL A 563 12.71 5.49 -14.77
C VAL A 563 13.47 6.19 -13.65
N ASN A 564 13.36 5.64 -12.44
CA ASN A 564 14.22 6.04 -11.33
C ASN A 564 15.36 5.06 -11.17
N ILE A 565 16.58 5.60 -11.13
CA ILE A 565 17.81 4.88 -10.85
C ILE A 565 18.30 5.30 -9.47
N ASN A 566 18.66 4.34 -8.62
CA ASN A 566 19.05 4.60 -7.24
C ASN A 566 20.33 3.84 -6.88
N PHE A 567 21.29 4.54 -6.28
CA PHE A 567 22.51 3.98 -5.71
C PHE A 567 22.40 4.08 -4.18
N GLN A 568 21.77 3.09 -3.54
CA GLN A 568 21.45 3.12 -2.11
C GLN A 568 22.69 3.32 -1.22
N SER A 569 23.79 2.66 -1.57
CA SER A 569 25.05 2.68 -0.81
C SER A 569 26.01 3.79 -1.25
N GLY A 570 25.55 4.68 -2.15
CA GLY A 570 26.40 5.63 -2.87
C GLY A 570 27.16 4.99 -4.04
N LEU A 571 28.03 5.79 -4.64
CA LEU A 571 28.86 5.41 -5.79
C LEU A 571 30.28 5.92 -5.55
N VAL A 572 31.20 5.01 -5.17
CA VAL A 572 32.58 5.34 -4.76
C VAL A 572 33.49 4.10 -4.77
N ARG A 573 34.79 4.30 -5.03
CA ARG A 573 35.84 3.28 -4.83
C ARG A 573 36.84 3.74 -3.76
N TYR A 574 37.27 2.85 -2.88
CA TYR A 574 38.34 3.11 -1.92
C TYR A 574 39.68 2.52 -2.40
N THR A 575 40.75 3.31 -2.30
CA THR A 575 42.13 2.82 -2.43
C THR A 575 42.56 2.05 -1.18
N ASP A 576 43.65 1.29 -1.24
CA ASP A 576 44.22 0.55 -0.09
C ASP A 576 44.60 1.44 1.10
N LYS A 577 44.72 2.77 0.87
CA LYS A 577 44.95 3.79 1.91
C LYS A 577 43.66 4.47 2.41
N GLY A 578 42.48 3.95 2.06
CA GLY A 578 41.18 4.49 2.45
C GLY A 578 40.71 5.75 1.69
N ASN A 579 41.47 6.26 0.71
CA ASN A 579 41.07 7.43 -0.07
C ASN A 579 39.93 7.12 -1.05
N LYS A 580 38.98 8.05 -1.17
CA LYS A 580 37.85 7.98 -2.10
C LYS A 580 38.28 8.29 -3.54
N ARG A 581 37.79 7.51 -4.49
CA ARG A 581 37.95 7.71 -5.94
C ARG A 581 36.59 7.62 -6.63
N SER A 582 36.51 8.20 -7.82
CA SER A 582 35.29 8.13 -8.63
C SER A 582 35.09 6.71 -9.14
N MET A 583 33.86 6.21 -9.05
CA MET A 583 33.49 4.90 -9.58
C MET A 583 32.51 5.09 -10.76
N PRO A 584 32.88 4.67 -11.99
CA PRO A 584 31.96 4.69 -13.12
C PRO A 584 30.99 3.50 -13.08
N VAL A 585 29.73 3.73 -13.49
CA VAL A 585 28.73 2.71 -13.79
C VAL A 585 28.01 3.11 -15.08
N ARG A 586 27.93 2.17 -16.02
CA ARG A 586 27.22 2.31 -17.30
C ARG A 586 25.98 1.42 -17.30
N LEU A 587 24.84 2.01 -17.64
CA LEU A 587 23.59 1.28 -17.87
C LEU A 587 23.19 1.37 -19.34
N VAL A 588 22.41 0.40 -19.78
CA VAL A 588 21.72 0.42 -21.06
C VAL A 588 20.23 0.24 -20.80
N ILE A 589 19.45 1.21 -21.24
CA ILE A 589 17.98 1.19 -21.20
C ILE A 589 17.52 1.00 -22.64
N GLN A 590 16.74 -0.05 -22.87
CA GLN A 590 16.12 -0.31 -24.16
C GLN A 590 14.61 -0.25 -24.04
N TYR A 591 13.98 0.35 -25.04
CA TYR A 591 12.53 0.39 -25.14
C TYR A 591 12.08 0.23 -26.59
N ARG A 592 10.91 -0.37 -26.79
CA ARG A 592 10.30 -0.52 -28.11
C ARG A 592 8.78 -0.51 -28.01
N LYS A 593 8.11 -0.19 -29.11
CA LYS A 593 6.67 -0.34 -29.21
C LYS A 593 6.32 -1.84 -29.29
N VAL A 594 5.31 -2.29 -28.55
CA VAL A 594 4.85 -3.68 -28.57
C VAL A 594 4.53 -4.10 -30.01
N GLY A 595 4.99 -5.29 -30.40
CA GLY A 595 4.85 -5.82 -31.77
C GLY A 595 5.95 -5.41 -32.76
N THR A 596 6.93 -4.60 -32.33
CA THR A 596 8.12 -4.27 -33.15
C THR A 596 9.33 -5.11 -32.74
N THR A 597 10.28 -5.31 -33.66
CA THR A 597 11.52 -6.07 -33.39
C THR A 597 12.70 -5.17 -33.01
N THR A 598 12.69 -3.90 -33.41
CA THR A 598 13.79 -2.95 -33.19
C THR A 598 13.71 -2.28 -31.82
N TRP A 599 14.76 -2.42 -31.02
CA TRP A 599 14.92 -1.72 -29.75
C TRP A 599 15.55 -0.34 -29.96
N GLN A 600 14.97 0.69 -29.36
CA GLN A 600 15.62 1.98 -29.16
C GLN A 600 16.45 1.92 -27.89
N GLN A 601 17.63 2.52 -27.89
CA GLN A 601 18.61 2.40 -26.81
C GLN A 601 19.03 3.76 -26.26
N GLN A 602 19.19 3.82 -24.93
CA GLN A 602 19.78 4.92 -24.18
C GLN A 602 20.84 4.36 -23.25
N SER A 603 21.97 5.05 -23.09
CA SER A 603 23.13 4.55 -22.34
C SER A 603 23.58 5.55 -21.27
N PRO A 604 22.81 5.73 -20.18
CA PRO A 604 23.20 6.67 -19.14
C PRO A 604 24.48 6.21 -18.43
N PHE A 605 25.33 7.19 -18.13
CA PHE A 605 26.63 7.00 -17.48
C PHE A 605 26.69 7.79 -16.18
N TYR A 606 27.11 7.13 -15.11
CA TYR A 606 27.27 7.72 -13.79
C TYR A 606 28.71 7.57 -13.34
N SER A 607 29.28 8.63 -12.77
CA SER A 607 30.60 8.58 -12.13
C SER A 607 30.60 9.56 -10.97
N ARG A 608 30.71 9.05 -9.74
CA ARG A 608 30.71 9.85 -8.52
C ARG A 608 31.73 9.29 -7.52
N SER A 609 32.02 10.08 -6.49
CA SER A 609 32.87 9.71 -5.35
C SER A 609 32.13 10.03 -4.05
N THR A 610 30.95 9.44 -3.87
CA THR A 610 30.05 9.69 -2.73
C THR A 610 29.63 8.39 -2.06
N GLU A 611 29.54 8.41 -0.74
CA GLU A 611 29.04 7.30 0.09
C GLU A 611 27.56 7.44 0.42
N ASN A 612 27.02 8.64 0.21
CA ASN A 612 25.62 8.92 0.47
C ASN A 612 24.77 8.35 -0.65
N GLN A 613 23.56 7.92 -0.31
CA GLN A 613 22.56 7.53 -1.29
C GLN A 613 22.40 8.64 -2.34
N ILE A 614 22.44 8.25 -3.60
CA ILE A 614 22.13 9.13 -4.72
C ILE A 614 21.14 8.49 -5.69
N GLY A 615 20.31 9.28 -6.34
CA GLY A 615 19.36 8.80 -7.35
C GLY A 615 19.09 9.80 -8.47
N PHE A 616 18.52 9.29 -9.55
CA PHE A 616 18.29 10.01 -10.79
C PHE A 616 16.95 9.60 -11.40
N THR A 617 16.17 10.55 -11.88
CA THR A 617 14.96 10.29 -12.69
C THR A 617 15.24 10.64 -14.15
N HIS A 618 15.10 9.67 -15.05
CA HIS A 618 15.16 9.90 -16.50
C HIS A 618 13.76 9.88 -17.10
N ARG A 619 13.44 10.89 -17.90
CA ARG A 619 12.18 10.99 -18.64
C ARG A 619 12.44 10.83 -20.14
N TYR A 620 11.67 9.97 -20.78
CA TYR A 620 11.71 9.75 -22.22
C TYR A 620 10.31 10.00 -22.80
N ASN A 621 10.21 10.93 -23.75
CA ASN A 621 8.98 11.14 -24.51
C ASN A 621 9.00 10.22 -25.73
N VAL A 622 7.87 9.56 -26.01
CA VAL A 622 7.73 8.60 -27.09
C VAL A 622 6.45 8.87 -27.88
N SER A 623 6.34 8.32 -29.08
CA SER A 623 5.07 8.43 -29.82
C SER A 623 3.99 7.59 -29.13
N PRO A 624 2.71 8.00 -29.15
CA PRO A 624 1.63 7.26 -28.48
C PRO A 624 1.60 5.77 -28.86
N GLY A 625 1.58 4.92 -27.85
CA GLY A 625 1.52 3.47 -28.02
C GLY A 625 1.76 2.70 -26.73
N GLN A 626 1.79 1.37 -26.84
CA GLN A 626 2.20 0.47 -25.75
C GLN A 626 3.68 0.15 -25.92
N TYR A 627 4.45 0.20 -24.84
CA TYR A 627 5.89 -0.02 -24.89
C TYR A 627 6.34 -1.08 -23.90
N GLU A 628 7.38 -1.82 -24.30
CA GLU A 628 8.17 -2.68 -23.44
C GLU A 628 9.49 -1.98 -23.12
N ILE A 629 9.92 -2.03 -21.86
CA ILE A 629 11.20 -1.48 -21.41
C ILE A 629 12.01 -2.56 -20.71
N ARG A 630 13.30 -2.63 -21.03
CA ARG A 630 14.28 -3.45 -20.33
C ARG A 630 15.54 -2.66 -20.02
N MET A 631 16.23 -3.05 -18.96
CA MET A 631 17.43 -2.36 -18.50
C MET A 631 18.49 -3.37 -18.11
N ARG A 632 19.75 -3.02 -18.33
CA ARG A 632 20.90 -3.80 -17.85
C ARG A 632 22.08 -2.91 -17.50
N ARG A 633 23.01 -3.48 -16.76
CA ARG A 633 24.36 -2.94 -16.57
C ARG A 633 25.29 -3.49 -17.67
N THR A 634 26.30 -2.73 -18.08
CA THR A 634 27.26 -3.19 -19.12
C THR A 634 28.60 -3.68 -18.57
N GLU A 635 28.79 -3.60 -17.27
CA GLU A 635 30.04 -3.88 -16.57
C GLU A 635 29.70 -4.77 -15.36
N PRO A 636 30.57 -5.72 -14.96
CA PRO A 636 30.34 -6.50 -13.75
C PRO A 636 30.33 -5.61 -12.50
N VAL A 637 29.72 -6.10 -11.43
CA VAL A 637 29.85 -5.50 -10.09
C VAL A 637 31.28 -5.72 -9.60
N LYS A 638 31.99 -4.65 -9.19
CA LYS A 638 33.42 -4.77 -8.86
C LYS A 638 33.70 -5.36 -7.48
N GLY A 639 32.76 -5.24 -6.53
CA GLY A 639 32.89 -5.77 -5.17
C GLY A 639 34.05 -5.18 -4.34
N GLY A 640 34.32 -5.80 -3.18
CA GLY A 640 35.44 -5.45 -2.30
C GLY A 640 35.38 -4.02 -1.74
N SER A 641 36.36 -3.19 -2.10
CA SER A 641 36.47 -1.79 -1.68
C SER A 641 35.67 -0.82 -2.56
N THR A 642 34.70 -1.30 -3.34
CA THR A 642 33.89 -0.48 -4.24
C THR A 642 32.42 -0.55 -3.86
N ARG A 643 31.75 0.60 -3.88
CA ARG A 643 30.29 0.72 -3.81
C ARG A 643 29.78 1.16 -5.17
N ASP A 644 29.10 0.26 -5.86
CA ASP A 644 28.62 0.46 -7.24
C ASP A 644 27.27 -0.25 -7.49
N GLN A 645 26.58 -0.73 -6.46
CA GLN A 645 25.25 -1.32 -6.59
C GLN A 645 24.23 -0.28 -7.09
N VAL A 646 23.42 -0.69 -8.07
CA VAL A 646 22.48 0.19 -8.76
C VAL A 646 21.14 -0.50 -8.92
N PHE A 647 20.09 0.20 -8.49
CA PHE A 647 18.73 -0.32 -8.44
C PHE A 647 17.84 0.45 -9.42
N TRP A 648 17.01 -0.28 -10.17
CA TRP A 648 15.89 0.28 -10.89
C TRP A 648 14.71 0.43 -9.92
N GLN A 649 14.58 1.64 -9.36
CA GLN A 649 13.69 1.94 -8.23
C GLN A 649 12.21 2.02 -8.65
N ALA A 650 11.93 2.56 -9.84
CA ALA A 650 10.56 2.71 -10.33
C ALA A 650 10.55 2.79 -11.87
N LEU A 651 9.54 2.19 -12.48
CA LEU A 651 9.12 2.44 -13.85
C LEU A 651 7.72 3.02 -13.84
N ARG A 652 7.51 4.12 -14.55
CA ARG A 652 6.19 4.73 -14.69
C ARG A 652 5.96 5.25 -16.09
N SER A 653 4.70 5.29 -16.51
CA SER A 653 4.30 5.82 -17.81
C SER A 653 3.17 6.83 -17.68
N ARG A 654 3.17 7.83 -18.54
CA ARG A 654 2.10 8.83 -18.61
C ARG A 654 1.02 8.32 -19.53
N LEU A 655 -0.16 8.06 -18.99
CA LEU A 655 -1.33 7.67 -19.77
C LEU A 655 -1.93 8.88 -20.47
N SER A 656 -2.33 8.69 -21.73
CA SER A 656 -2.82 9.79 -22.57
C SER A 656 -4.20 10.32 -22.14
N LYS A 657 -5.01 9.49 -21.48
CA LYS A 657 -6.37 9.84 -21.03
C LYS A 657 -6.35 10.37 -19.60
N ARG A 658 -6.82 11.61 -19.42
CA ARG A 658 -7.16 12.18 -18.11
C ARG A 658 -8.29 13.21 -18.23
N PRO A 659 -9.14 13.38 -17.20
CA PRO A 659 -10.04 14.51 -17.13
C PRO A 659 -9.28 15.84 -17.08
N THR A 660 -9.78 16.85 -17.78
CA THR A 660 -9.20 18.21 -17.79
C THR A 660 -9.86 19.16 -16.78
N LYS A 661 -10.97 18.72 -16.20
CA LYS A 661 -11.75 19.40 -15.15
C LYS A 661 -12.53 18.34 -14.35
N TYR A 662 -12.89 18.70 -13.12
CA TYR A 662 -13.69 17.85 -12.22
C TYR A 662 -14.89 18.66 -11.74
N ASP A 663 -16.06 18.36 -12.29
CA ASP A 663 -17.29 19.09 -11.98
C ASP A 663 -17.78 18.70 -10.58
N GLY A 664 -18.30 19.68 -9.83
CA GLY A 664 -18.92 19.44 -8.53
C GLY A 664 -17.98 19.12 -7.36
N VAL A 665 -16.65 19.07 -7.52
CA VAL A 665 -15.70 18.75 -6.42
C VAL A 665 -14.54 19.73 -6.31
N THR A 666 -14.14 20.05 -5.08
CA THR A 666 -12.89 20.81 -4.84
C THR A 666 -11.71 19.85 -4.85
N THR A 667 -10.69 20.15 -5.67
CA THR A 667 -9.47 19.36 -5.76
C THR A 667 -8.23 20.17 -5.37
N MET A 668 -7.18 19.47 -4.96
CA MET A 668 -5.92 20.06 -4.54
C MET A 668 -4.75 19.35 -5.19
N ALA A 669 -3.91 20.09 -5.91
CA ALA A 669 -2.62 19.60 -6.37
C ALA A 669 -1.54 20.01 -5.37
N LEU A 670 -0.72 19.07 -4.94
CA LEU A 670 0.32 19.25 -3.92
C LEU A 670 1.64 18.68 -4.43
N THR A 671 2.75 19.38 -4.20
CA THR A 671 4.08 18.78 -4.26
C THR A 671 4.79 18.98 -2.93
N VAL A 672 5.38 17.90 -2.44
CA VAL A 672 6.16 17.85 -1.21
C VAL A 672 7.58 17.41 -1.56
N ARG A 673 8.58 18.19 -1.16
CA ARG A 673 9.99 17.82 -1.27
C ARG A 673 10.42 17.06 -0.01
N THR A 674 10.77 15.79 -0.19
CA THR A 674 11.35 14.94 0.84
C THR A 674 12.88 15.02 0.80
N GLY A 675 13.47 15.22 1.98
CA GLY A 675 14.90 15.44 2.22
C GLY A 675 15.17 15.45 3.73
N ASN A 676 16.15 16.22 4.21
CA ASN A 676 16.56 16.21 5.63
C ASN A 676 15.47 16.64 6.64
N ARG A 677 14.34 17.20 6.20
CA ARG A 677 13.32 17.82 7.06
C ARG A 677 11.99 17.04 7.13
N LEU A 678 11.81 16.02 6.28
CA LEU A 678 10.56 15.26 6.21
C LEU A 678 10.85 13.78 5.96
N ALA A 679 10.37 12.92 6.87
CA ALA A 679 10.50 11.47 6.73
C ALA A 679 9.58 10.93 5.63
N ALA A 680 10.03 9.91 4.91
CA ALA A 680 9.35 9.32 3.75
C ALA A 680 7.98 8.68 4.04
N MET A 681 7.58 8.52 5.31
CA MET A 681 6.23 8.06 5.70
C MET A 681 5.28 9.21 6.08
N SER A 682 5.79 10.44 6.26
CA SER A 682 4.97 11.60 6.62
C SER A 682 4.36 12.30 5.41
N ASP A 683 4.90 12.11 4.21
CA ASP A 683 4.39 12.73 2.97
C ASP A 683 3.00 12.20 2.56
N ARG A 684 2.61 11.01 3.02
CA ARG A 684 1.28 10.41 2.78
C ARG A 684 0.22 10.77 3.84
N ARG A 685 0.53 11.68 4.76
CA ARG A 685 -0.36 12.07 5.88
C ARG A 685 -0.82 13.52 5.72
N ILE A 686 -1.40 13.85 4.57
CA ILE A 686 -1.95 15.18 4.31
C ILE A 686 -3.36 15.26 4.87
N SER A 687 -3.56 16.21 5.78
CA SER A 687 -4.88 16.58 6.25
C SER A 687 -5.21 18.02 5.86
N VAL A 688 -6.48 18.26 5.58
CA VAL A 688 -7.01 19.58 5.25
C VAL A 688 -8.23 19.83 6.12
N THR A 689 -8.38 21.05 6.63
CA THR A 689 -9.56 21.46 7.40
C THR A 689 -10.37 22.49 6.62
N PRO A 690 -11.05 22.08 5.53
CA PRO A 690 -11.87 22.98 4.72
C PRO A 690 -13.07 23.52 5.49
N THR A 691 -13.53 24.71 5.09
CA THR A 691 -14.84 25.25 5.46
C THR A 691 -15.74 25.29 4.24
N ARG A 692 -16.87 24.60 4.29
CA ARG A 692 -17.90 24.54 3.26
C ARG A 692 -18.48 25.93 2.97
N ILE A 693 -18.59 26.26 1.69
CA ILE A 693 -19.40 27.39 1.21
C ILE A 693 -20.70 26.81 0.66
N TYR A 694 -21.82 27.15 1.29
CA TYR A 694 -23.15 26.79 0.81
C TYR A 694 -23.58 27.71 -0.35
N SER A 695 -24.43 27.20 -1.24
CA SER A 695 -25.06 28.00 -2.31
C SER A 695 -26.06 29.01 -1.75
N GLY A 696 -26.50 29.95 -2.58
CA GLY A 696 -27.58 30.89 -2.21
C GLY A 696 -27.21 31.92 -1.13
N GLY A 697 -25.92 32.12 -0.83
CA GLY A 697 -25.47 33.07 0.18
C GLY A 697 -25.68 32.60 1.63
N ARG A 698 -25.96 31.32 1.84
CA ARG A 698 -26.17 30.77 3.19
C ARG A 698 -24.90 30.79 4.05
N THR A 699 -25.09 31.09 5.34
CA THR A 699 -23.99 31.21 6.30
C THR A 699 -23.29 29.88 6.52
N ALA A 700 -21.98 29.83 6.28
CA ALA A 700 -21.18 28.64 6.53
C ALA A 700 -21.24 28.21 8.01
N ARG A 701 -21.27 26.90 8.26
CA ARG A 701 -21.36 26.26 9.60
C ARG A 701 -22.68 26.49 10.37
N SER A 702 -23.59 27.33 9.87
CA SER A 702 -24.92 27.49 10.48
C SER A 702 -25.76 26.24 10.31
N ILE A 703 -26.67 25.99 11.26
CA ILE A 703 -27.55 24.82 11.25
C ILE A 703 -28.59 24.97 10.15
N SER A 704 -29.23 26.14 10.07
CA SER A 704 -30.13 26.51 8.96
C SER A 704 -29.43 26.38 7.60
N GLY A 705 -28.21 26.90 7.46
CA GLY A 705 -27.43 26.82 6.22
C GLY A 705 -27.18 25.38 5.76
N ALA A 706 -26.88 24.49 6.69
CA ALA A 706 -26.75 23.06 6.42
C ALA A 706 -28.10 22.42 6.04
N LEU A 707 -29.20 22.77 6.73
CA LEU A 707 -30.53 22.25 6.44
C LEU A 707 -30.94 22.54 5.01
N TYR A 708 -30.98 23.82 4.60
CA TYR A 708 -31.39 24.04 3.22
C TYR A 708 -30.36 23.72 2.15
N HIS A 709 -29.08 23.55 2.48
CA HIS A 709 -28.16 22.90 1.54
C HIS A 709 -28.65 21.48 1.20
N VAL A 710 -29.05 20.68 2.19
CA VAL A 710 -29.58 19.33 1.97
C VAL A 710 -30.91 19.40 1.23
N LEU A 711 -31.87 20.20 1.69
CA LEU A 711 -33.21 20.29 1.08
C LEU A 711 -33.15 20.74 -0.39
N GLU A 712 -32.34 21.76 -0.70
CA GLU A 712 -32.17 22.21 -2.09
C GLU A 712 -31.47 21.17 -2.95
N SER A 713 -30.50 20.42 -2.40
CA SER A 713 -29.82 19.35 -3.13
C SER A 713 -30.77 18.19 -3.48
N LEU A 714 -31.83 17.98 -2.69
CA LEU A 714 -32.90 17.02 -2.97
C LEU A 714 -33.94 17.56 -3.97
N GLY A 715 -33.87 18.84 -4.33
CA GLY A 715 -34.80 19.48 -5.27
C GLY A 715 -36.05 20.09 -4.65
N PHE A 716 -36.08 20.31 -3.32
CA PHE A 716 -37.19 21.04 -2.70
C PHE A 716 -37.22 22.49 -3.19
N ALA A 717 -38.39 22.94 -3.64
CA ALA A 717 -38.61 24.35 -3.96
C ALA A 717 -38.71 25.19 -2.68
N ALA A 718 -38.42 26.49 -2.76
CA ALA A 718 -38.52 27.39 -1.62
C ALA A 718 -39.94 27.42 -1.00
N SER A 719 -40.99 27.14 -1.79
CA SER A 719 -42.38 27.04 -1.31
C SER A 719 -42.71 25.74 -0.57
N GLN A 720 -41.79 24.76 -0.57
CA GLN A 720 -41.94 23.48 0.12
C GLN A 720 -41.08 23.41 1.40
N ILE A 721 -40.42 24.51 1.75
CA ILE A 721 -39.57 24.63 2.93
C ILE A 721 -40.15 25.72 3.80
N ASP A 722 -40.37 25.41 5.07
CA ASP A 722 -40.78 26.37 6.08
C ASP A 722 -39.57 27.21 6.51
N SER A 723 -39.19 28.13 5.62
CA SER A 723 -38.07 29.04 5.84
C SER A 723 -38.28 29.94 7.06
N ALA A 724 -39.53 30.33 7.35
CA ALA A 724 -39.85 31.21 8.47
C ALA A 724 -39.53 30.54 9.82
N ALA A 725 -39.94 29.29 10.02
CA ALA A 725 -39.63 28.57 11.26
C ALA A 725 -38.12 28.29 11.39
N ILE A 726 -37.47 27.83 10.31
CA ILE A 726 -36.03 27.52 10.32
C ILE A 726 -35.20 28.78 10.62
N ASP A 727 -35.50 29.91 9.96
CA ASP A 727 -34.79 31.17 10.19
C ASP A 727 -35.08 31.74 11.58
N ALA A 728 -36.30 31.60 12.10
CA ALA A 728 -36.64 32.01 13.46
C ALA A 728 -35.85 31.20 14.50
N LEU A 729 -35.67 29.89 14.30
CA LEU A 729 -34.83 29.05 15.16
C LEU A 729 -33.36 29.46 15.11
N GLU A 730 -32.84 29.72 13.91
CA GLU A 730 -31.46 30.18 13.74
C GLU A 730 -31.23 31.51 14.46
N GLN A 731 -32.12 32.48 14.28
CA GLN A 731 -31.99 33.83 14.81
C GLN A 731 -32.22 33.89 16.33
N THR A 732 -33.14 33.09 16.85
CA THR A 732 -33.54 33.13 18.27
C THR A 732 -32.63 32.26 19.14
N TYR A 733 -32.21 31.10 18.64
CA TYR A 733 -31.52 30.10 19.45
C TYR A 733 -30.12 29.77 18.92
N TRP A 734 -29.99 29.31 17.68
CA TRP A 734 -28.74 28.70 17.23
C TRP A 734 -27.58 29.70 17.12
N THR A 735 -27.76 30.79 16.38
CA THR A 735 -26.72 31.81 16.19
C THR A 735 -26.35 32.53 17.49
N PRO A 736 -27.29 33.03 18.33
CA PRO A 736 -26.95 33.71 19.58
C PRO A 736 -26.16 32.83 20.57
N ARG A 737 -26.40 31.51 20.54
CA ARG A 737 -25.71 30.53 21.40
C ARG A 737 -24.44 29.97 20.76
N GLY A 738 -24.11 30.37 19.53
CA GLY A 738 -22.96 29.87 18.79
C GLY A 738 -23.07 28.39 18.40
N GLU A 739 -24.28 27.85 18.30
CA GLU A 739 -24.54 26.48 17.89
C GLU A 739 -24.27 26.33 16.38
N LYS A 740 -23.34 25.42 16.04
CA LYS A 740 -22.86 25.16 14.68
C LYS A 740 -23.00 23.69 14.32
N PHE A 741 -23.01 23.40 13.02
CA PHE A 741 -22.96 22.05 12.49
C PHE A 741 -21.70 21.86 11.62
N ASP A 742 -20.85 20.91 12.03
CA ASP A 742 -19.58 20.60 11.37
C ASP A 742 -19.41 19.09 11.26
N TRP A 743 -19.51 18.55 10.05
CA TRP A 743 -19.52 17.11 9.81
C TRP A 743 -19.02 16.79 8.40
N ALA A 744 -18.46 15.60 8.20
CA ALA A 744 -18.14 15.09 6.87
C ALA A 744 -18.73 13.70 6.69
N SER A 745 -19.34 13.45 5.53
CA SER A 745 -19.85 12.11 5.22
C SER A 745 -18.70 11.14 4.96
N GLY A 746 -18.74 10.00 5.66
CA GLY A 746 -17.81 8.88 5.42
C GLY A 746 -18.40 7.79 4.53
N GLU A 747 -19.71 7.54 4.66
CA GLU A 747 -20.47 6.54 3.91
C GLU A 747 -21.79 7.14 3.43
N SER A 748 -22.46 6.48 2.50
CA SER A 748 -23.79 6.88 2.01
C SER A 748 -24.82 6.79 3.14
N LYS A 749 -25.45 7.92 3.47
CA LYS A 749 -26.53 8.02 4.47
C LYS A 749 -27.82 8.54 3.84
N SER A 750 -28.96 8.20 4.43
CA SER A 750 -30.23 8.75 3.98
C SER A 750 -30.28 10.25 4.26
N ALA A 751 -30.92 11.02 3.37
CA ALA A 751 -31.00 12.46 3.55
C ALA A 751 -31.78 12.85 4.81
N LEU A 752 -32.79 12.06 5.19
CA LEU A 752 -33.53 12.24 6.44
C LEU A 752 -32.61 12.08 7.67
N GLU A 753 -31.74 11.06 7.69
CA GLU A 753 -30.75 10.89 8.77
C GLU A 753 -29.81 12.09 8.85
N VAL A 754 -29.39 12.67 7.71
CA VAL A 754 -28.54 13.87 7.70
C VAL A 754 -29.30 15.09 8.23
N LEU A 755 -30.55 15.30 7.84
CA LEU A 755 -31.40 16.40 8.34
C LEU A 755 -31.59 16.30 9.87
N GLN A 756 -31.79 15.08 10.38
CA GLN A 756 -31.87 14.83 11.82
C GLN A 756 -30.56 15.12 12.55
N LYS A 757 -29.41 14.74 11.98
CA LYS A 757 -28.11 15.08 12.56
C LYS A 757 -27.91 16.58 12.64
N ILE A 758 -28.33 17.31 11.61
CA ILE A 758 -28.25 18.77 11.58
C ILE A 758 -29.13 19.38 12.69
N THR A 759 -30.40 18.97 12.79
CA THR A 759 -31.32 19.52 13.82
C THR A 759 -30.95 19.09 15.24
N ASN A 760 -30.48 17.87 15.45
CA ASN A 760 -30.02 17.37 16.75
C ASN A 760 -28.79 18.14 17.26
N ALA A 761 -27.86 18.51 16.36
CA ALA A 761 -26.77 19.42 16.74
C ALA A 761 -27.31 20.76 17.29
N GLY A 762 -28.45 21.22 16.78
CA GLY A 762 -29.19 22.38 17.27
C GLY A 762 -30.16 22.10 18.42
N MET A 763 -30.05 20.95 19.12
CA MET A 763 -30.95 20.57 20.21
C MET A 763 -32.44 20.57 19.80
N GLY A 764 -32.70 20.24 18.53
CA GLY A 764 -34.02 20.23 17.91
C GLY A 764 -34.30 18.94 17.14
N TYR A 765 -35.34 18.99 16.32
CA TYR A 765 -35.84 17.88 15.53
C TYR A 765 -36.30 18.36 14.15
N PHE A 766 -36.24 17.46 13.18
CA PHE A 766 -36.77 17.71 11.83
C PHE A 766 -38.21 17.20 11.76
N LEU A 767 -39.11 17.94 11.12
CA LEU A 767 -40.50 17.52 10.93
C LEU A 767 -41.03 17.95 9.56
N LEU A 768 -42.14 17.34 9.16
CA LEU A 768 -42.97 17.81 8.06
C LEU A 768 -44.23 18.45 8.67
N SER A 769 -44.39 19.76 8.48
CA SER A 769 -45.49 20.57 8.99
C SER A 769 -46.28 21.11 7.79
N ASP A 770 -47.57 20.80 7.69
CA ASP A 770 -48.44 21.20 6.56
C ASP A 770 -47.87 20.89 5.16
N GLY A 771 -47.14 19.78 5.04
CA GLY A 771 -46.46 19.39 3.79
C GLY A 771 -45.19 20.18 3.46
N LEU A 772 -44.73 21.05 4.37
CA LEU A 772 -43.48 21.78 4.32
C LEU A 772 -42.40 21.08 5.15
N ALA A 773 -41.16 21.08 4.64
CA ALA A 773 -40.01 20.68 5.43
C ALA A 773 -39.67 21.77 6.46
N SER A 774 -39.79 21.44 7.75
CA SER A 774 -39.59 22.36 8.86
C SER A 774 -38.67 21.76 9.93
N ALA A 775 -38.35 22.58 10.94
CA ALA A 775 -37.56 22.17 12.10
C ALA A 775 -38.20 22.73 13.36
N GLY A 776 -38.18 21.93 14.43
CA GLY A 776 -38.58 22.33 15.76
C GLY A 776 -37.40 22.32 16.72
N ARG A 777 -37.49 23.08 17.80
CA ARG A 777 -36.50 23.02 18.90
C ARG A 777 -37.15 22.39 20.13
N GLU A 778 -36.39 21.52 20.78
CA GLU A 778 -36.79 20.99 22.06
C GLU A 778 -36.29 21.90 23.19
N GLY A 779 -37.13 22.16 24.20
CA GLY A 779 -36.81 23.02 25.33
C GLY A 779 -38.03 23.34 26.21
N ILE A 780 -37.85 24.32 27.11
CA ILE A 780 -38.96 24.83 27.92
C ILE A 780 -39.91 25.62 27.01
N LYS A 781 -41.15 25.13 26.85
CA LYS A 781 -42.18 25.77 26.03
C LYS A 781 -43.55 25.75 26.70
N PRO A 782 -44.41 26.75 26.46
CA PRO A 782 -45.81 26.72 26.91
C PRO A 782 -46.55 25.57 26.23
N TRP A 783 -47.66 25.12 26.81
CA TRP A 783 -48.57 24.25 26.08
C TRP A 783 -49.28 25.05 24.99
N VAL A 784 -49.54 24.38 23.86
CA VAL A 784 -50.22 24.97 22.71
C VAL A 784 -51.67 24.52 22.62
N GLY A 785 -52.01 23.36 23.20
CA GLY A 785 -53.32 22.74 23.07
C GLY A 785 -53.70 21.84 24.24
N MET A 786 -54.89 21.25 24.18
CA MET A 786 -55.35 20.26 25.15
C MET A 786 -56.24 19.18 24.52
N ILE A 787 -56.24 17.99 25.11
CA ILE A 787 -57.18 16.90 24.80
C ILE A 787 -57.80 16.45 26.12
N THR A 788 -59.12 16.44 26.17
CA THR A 788 -59.91 16.09 27.35
C THR A 788 -60.96 15.04 26.98
N PRO A 789 -61.70 14.48 27.96
CA PRO A 789 -62.71 13.46 27.67
C PRO A 789 -63.80 13.87 26.66
N GLN A 790 -63.98 15.17 26.39
CA GLN A 790 -64.93 15.67 25.38
C GLN A 790 -64.41 15.48 23.93
N GLU A 791 -63.10 15.33 23.73
CA GLU A 791 -62.48 15.11 22.41
C GLU A 791 -62.13 13.64 22.15
N THR A 792 -62.13 12.81 23.19
CA THR A 792 -61.66 11.43 23.08
C THR A 792 -62.76 10.47 22.66
N THR A 793 -62.47 9.59 21.71
CA THR A 793 -63.33 8.47 21.30
C THR A 793 -63.05 7.19 22.11
N GLU A 794 -61.88 7.11 22.75
CA GLU A 794 -61.46 6.03 23.64
C GLU A 794 -60.88 6.61 24.94
N GLU A 795 -60.91 5.85 26.02
CA GLU A 795 -60.37 6.28 27.32
C GLU A 795 -58.86 6.59 27.24
N LEU A 796 -58.43 7.65 27.94
CA LEU A 796 -57.01 8.00 28.07
C LEU A 796 -56.24 6.91 28.83
N GLN A 797 -55.35 6.21 28.14
CA GLN A 797 -54.47 5.22 28.74
C GLN A 797 -53.15 5.85 29.15
N THR A 798 -52.74 5.63 30.40
CA THR A 798 -51.42 6.08 30.89
C THR A 798 -50.58 4.88 31.31
N ALA A 799 -49.48 4.65 30.60
CA ALA A 799 -48.47 3.67 30.96
C ALA A 799 -47.37 4.32 31.80
N PHE A 800 -47.04 3.72 32.94
CA PHE A 800 -45.95 4.17 33.82
C PHE A 800 -44.80 3.17 33.82
N LYS A 801 -43.58 3.67 33.58
CA LYS A 801 -42.36 2.88 33.72
C LYS A 801 -41.69 3.12 35.08
N ALA A 802 -41.83 2.15 35.98
CA ALA A 802 -41.18 2.19 37.28
C ALA A 802 -39.64 2.23 37.15
N PRO A 803 -38.93 2.99 38.02
CA PRO A 803 -37.48 2.95 38.09
C PRO A 803 -36.94 1.53 38.27
N SER A 804 -36.01 1.12 37.42
CA SER A 804 -35.34 -0.17 37.51
C SER A 804 -33.82 -0.04 37.36
N GLN A 805 -33.08 -1.09 37.72
CA GLN A 805 -31.62 -1.16 37.51
C GLN A 805 -31.25 -1.23 36.03
N ASP A 806 -32.21 -1.51 35.15
CA ASP A 806 -32.02 -1.51 33.70
C ASP A 806 -32.16 -0.12 33.07
N ASP A 807 -32.56 0.90 33.85
CA ASP A 807 -32.58 2.28 33.37
C ASP A 807 -31.16 2.85 33.31
N TYR A 808 -30.89 3.68 32.30
CA TYR A 808 -29.61 4.39 32.22
C TYR A 808 -29.52 5.44 33.32
N ASP A 809 -28.43 5.40 34.08
CA ASP A 809 -28.12 6.36 35.14
C ASP A 809 -26.87 7.20 34.83
N GLY A 810 -26.25 6.98 33.67
CA GLY A 810 -25.27 7.85 33.03
C GLY A 810 -25.33 7.77 31.51
N VAL A 811 -24.78 8.77 30.83
CA VAL A 811 -24.59 8.79 29.37
C VAL A 811 -23.16 9.21 29.07
N ASP A 812 -22.47 8.46 28.22
CA ASP A 812 -21.14 8.80 27.71
C ASP A 812 -21.28 9.23 26.26
N VAL A 813 -20.95 10.50 26.00
CA VAL A 813 -21.09 11.10 24.67
C VAL A 813 -19.72 11.12 23.98
N THR A 814 -19.54 10.23 23.02
CA THR A 814 -18.35 10.23 22.17
C THR A 814 -18.55 11.20 21.01
N TYR A 815 -17.68 12.20 20.90
CA TYR A 815 -17.70 13.24 19.86
C TYR A 815 -16.28 13.52 19.35
N ILE A 816 -16.16 14.30 18.27
CA ILE A 816 -14.86 14.72 17.75
C ILE A 816 -14.57 16.14 18.22
N ASN A 817 -13.47 16.32 18.96
CA ASN A 817 -13.09 17.63 19.44
C ASN A 817 -12.55 18.51 18.30
N GLY A 818 -13.13 19.70 18.11
CA GLY A 818 -12.77 20.61 17.00
C GLY A 818 -11.38 21.23 17.09
N THR A 819 -10.69 21.08 18.22
CA THR A 819 -9.32 21.57 18.45
C THR A 819 -8.31 20.45 18.22
N THR A 820 -8.49 19.30 18.88
CA THR A 820 -7.56 18.16 18.82
C THR A 820 -7.79 17.28 17.58
N TRP A 821 -9.01 17.26 17.06
CA TRP A 821 -9.50 16.33 16.03
C TRP A 821 -9.30 14.87 16.43
N ALA A 822 -9.38 14.60 17.73
CA ALA A 822 -9.46 13.27 18.31
C ALA A 822 -10.91 12.98 18.73
N GLU A 823 -11.24 11.69 18.76
CA GLU A 823 -12.44 11.23 19.44
C GLU A 823 -12.21 11.38 20.94
N GLU A 824 -13.13 12.07 21.60
CA GLU A 824 -13.13 12.34 23.03
C GLU A 824 -14.53 11.99 23.58
N THR A 825 -14.59 11.58 24.84
CA THR A 825 -15.84 11.15 25.48
C THR A 825 -16.16 12.08 26.64
N VAL A 826 -17.37 12.64 26.62
CA VAL A 826 -17.92 13.49 27.67
C VAL A 826 -18.84 12.67 28.57
N GLN A 827 -18.53 12.64 29.87
CA GLN A 827 -19.30 11.89 30.86
C GLN A 827 -20.46 12.74 31.39
N CYS A 828 -21.69 12.38 31.03
CA CYS A 828 -22.89 12.99 31.54
C CYS A 828 -23.32 12.25 32.81
N ARG A 829 -23.15 12.92 33.96
CA ARG A 829 -23.40 12.38 35.31
C ARG A 829 -24.21 13.39 36.12
N LEU A 830 -24.98 12.87 37.09
CA LEU A 830 -25.68 13.73 38.05
C LEU A 830 -24.84 13.94 39.30
N PRO A 831 -24.94 15.09 39.98
CA PRO A 831 -24.16 15.38 41.19
C PRO A 831 -24.33 14.33 42.31
N GLY A 832 -25.48 13.64 42.36
CA GLY A 832 -25.75 12.58 43.34
C GLY A 832 -25.35 11.16 42.90
N ASN A 833 -24.92 10.97 41.65
CA ASN A 833 -24.51 9.67 41.11
C ASN A 833 -23.34 9.83 40.13
N LEU A 834 -22.11 9.85 40.68
CA LEU A 834 -20.88 9.98 39.90
C LEU A 834 -20.43 8.65 39.28
N THR A 835 -20.87 7.52 39.84
CA THR A 835 -20.50 6.16 39.41
C THR A 835 -21.75 5.38 38.97
N PRO A 836 -22.28 5.67 37.78
CA PRO A 836 -23.49 5.01 37.26
C PRO A 836 -23.29 3.51 37.07
N VAL A 837 -24.35 2.75 37.31
CA VAL A 837 -24.40 1.29 37.13
C VAL A 837 -24.57 0.93 35.65
N LYS A 838 -25.36 1.70 34.90
CA LYS A 838 -25.67 1.47 33.49
C LYS A 838 -25.52 2.77 32.70
N VAL A 839 -24.52 2.77 31.81
CA VAL A 839 -24.17 3.93 30.99
C VAL A 839 -24.60 3.69 29.55
N GLU A 840 -25.27 4.68 28.95
CA GLU A 840 -25.49 4.71 27.51
C GLU A 840 -24.20 5.17 26.81
N ASP A 841 -23.68 4.41 25.85
CA ASP A 841 -22.64 4.90 24.93
C ASP A 841 -23.30 5.55 23.71
N TYR A 842 -23.18 6.88 23.61
CA TYR A 842 -23.82 7.68 22.59
C TYR A 842 -22.80 8.38 21.69
N LYS A 843 -22.83 8.09 20.38
CA LYS A 843 -22.00 8.77 19.38
C LYS A 843 -22.70 10.01 18.84
N LEU A 844 -22.10 11.18 19.05
CA LEU A 844 -22.62 12.47 18.61
C LEU A 844 -21.83 13.00 17.42
N ASP A 845 -22.45 12.96 16.25
CA ASP A 845 -21.93 13.55 15.02
C ASP A 845 -22.30 15.04 14.90
N GLY A 846 -21.44 15.84 14.27
CA GLY A 846 -21.78 17.22 13.87
C GLY A 846 -21.52 18.30 14.91
N VAL A 847 -21.22 17.92 16.16
CA VAL A 847 -20.93 18.82 17.28
C VAL A 847 -19.48 18.66 17.70
N LEU A 848 -18.70 19.74 17.61
CA LEU A 848 -17.25 19.73 17.87
C LEU A 848 -16.82 20.33 19.22
N ASN A 849 -17.77 20.72 20.06
CA ASN A 849 -17.53 21.41 21.33
C ASN A 849 -18.02 20.56 22.51
N GLU A 850 -17.18 20.47 23.53
CA GLU A 850 -17.40 19.63 24.73
C GLU A 850 -18.65 20.02 25.52
N ASP A 851 -18.86 21.32 25.77
CA ASP A 851 -20.04 21.81 26.51
C ASP A 851 -21.33 21.44 25.79
N ARG A 852 -21.34 21.52 24.46
CA ARG A 852 -22.51 21.15 23.64
C ARG A 852 -22.76 19.65 23.65
N ALA A 853 -21.71 18.83 23.58
CA ALA A 853 -21.84 17.39 23.73
C ALA A 853 -22.42 17.03 25.11
N TYR A 854 -21.95 17.71 26.17
CA TYR A 854 -22.45 17.55 27.54
C TYR A 854 -23.93 17.93 27.67
N ARG A 855 -24.34 19.08 27.14
CA ARG A 855 -25.76 19.53 27.16
C ARG A 855 -26.69 18.50 26.53
N ILE A 856 -26.34 18.00 25.35
CA ILE A 856 -27.14 16.99 24.63
C ILE A 856 -27.17 15.69 25.44
N GLY A 857 -26.05 15.22 25.97
CA GLY A 857 -26.00 14.00 26.79
C GLY A 857 -26.77 14.12 28.10
N MET A 858 -26.67 15.24 28.81
CA MET A 858 -27.45 15.51 30.03
C MET A 858 -28.95 15.55 29.76
N ARG A 859 -29.37 16.12 28.64
CA ARG A 859 -30.78 16.12 28.23
C ARG A 859 -31.31 14.70 27.98
N ARG A 860 -30.51 13.82 27.38
CA ARG A 860 -30.85 12.39 27.21
C ARG A 860 -30.96 11.68 28.56
N LEU A 861 -29.96 11.87 29.43
CA LEU A 861 -29.93 11.29 30.77
C LEU A 861 -31.18 11.68 31.57
N LEU A 862 -31.52 12.97 31.58
CA LEU A 862 -32.71 13.46 32.26
C LEU A 862 -34.01 12.99 31.61
N GLY A 863 -34.02 12.73 30.30
CA GLY A 863 -35.11 12.05 29.61
C GLY A 863 -35.40 10.67 30.22
N TYR A 864 -34.37 9.82 30.35
CA TYR A 864 -34.51 8.48 30.94
C TYR A 864 -34.99 8.52 32.40
N GLN A 865 -34.62 9.55 33.16
CA GLN A 865 -34.96 9.64 34.58
C GLN A 865 -36.33 10.26 34.85
N LEU A 866 -36.69 11.31 34.11
CA LEU A 866 -37.82 12.17 34.41
C LEU A 866 -39.05 11.91 33.53
N GLN A 867 -38.89 11.37 32.32
CA GLN A 867 -40.01 11.09 31.42
C GLN A 867 -40.43 9.62 31.53
N ARG A 868 -41.29 9.31 32.51
CA ARG A 868 -41.69 7.93 32.84
C ARG A 868 -43.14 7.59 32.54
N LEU A 869 -43.91 8.58 32.09
CA LEU A 869 -45.30 8.39 31.67
C LEU A 869 -45.40 8.47 30.14
N GLN A 870 -46.16 7.53 29.58
CA GLN A 870 -46.62 7.55 28.21
C GLN A 870 -48.15 7.55 28.22
N HIS A 871 -48.73 8.42 27.41
CA HIS A 871 -50.16 8.62 27.29
C HIS A 871 -50.60 8.21 25.89
N THR A 872 -51.68 7.44 25.79
CA THR A 872 -52.28 7.02 24.52
C THR A 872 -53.79 7.22 24.60
N THR A 873 -54.36 7.83 23.56
CA THR A 873 -55.81 8.01 23.43
C THR A 873 -56.18 8.08 21.96
N SER A 874 -57.47 7.98 21.66
CA SER A 874 -58.01 8.20 20.32
C SER A 874 -58.94 9.41 20.35
N THR A 875 -58.90 10.23 19.30
CA THR A 875 -59.83 11.35 19.06
C THR A 875 -60.50 11.17 17.71
N GLU A 876 -61.49 11.99 17.37
CA GLU A 876 -61.87 12.16 15.96
C GLU A 876 -60.74 12.90 15.20
N MET A 877 -61.07 13.92 14.41
CA MET A 877 -60.08 14.75 13.70
C MET A 877 -59.42 15.81 14.60
N ASP A 878 -59.84 15.92 15.87
CA ASP A 878 -59.42 16.96 16.81
C ASP A 878 -57.90 16.99 17.07
N ALA A 879 -57.23 15.84 17.09
CA ALA A 879 -55.79 15.79 17.33
C ALA A 879 -54.94 16.29 16.16
N LEU A 880 -55.51 16.39 14.95
CA LEU A 880 -54.77 16.81 13.74
C LEU A 880 -54.37 18.29 13.75
N CYS A 881 -54.82 19.07 14.74
CA CYS A 881 -54.37 20.44 14.95
C CYS A 881 -53.02 20.54 15.70
N TYR A 882 -52.43 19.43 16.13
CA TYR A 882 -51.16 19.39 16.85
C TYR A 882 -50.06 18.74 16.03
N GLU A 883 -48.81 19.13 16.31
CA GLU A 883 -47.65 18.60 15.61
C GLU A 883 -46.73 17.77 16.51
N PHE A 884 -45.78 17.08 15.89
CA PHE A 884 -44.75 16.34 16.61
C PHE A 884 -44.03 17.23 17.63
N MET A 885 -43.90 16.70 18.84
CA MET A 885 -43.31 17.33 20.01
C MET A 885 -44.04 18.57 20.52
N ASP A 886 -45.24 18.91 20.06
CA ASP A 886 -46.03 19.96 20.70
C ASP A 886 -46.35 19.63 22.14
N ARG A 887 -46.27 20.64 23.01
CA ARG A 887 -46.68 20.46 24.40
C ARG A 887 -48.19 20.65 24.48
N ILE A 888 -48.89 19.63 24.94
CA ILE A 888 -50.34 19.66 25.16
C ILE A 888 -50.68 19.27 26.60
N VAL A 889 -51.88 19.64 27.00
CA VAL A 889 -52.48 19.25 28.28
C VAL A 889 -53.44 18.09 28.05
N LEU A 890 -53.28 16.99 28.77
CA LEU A 890 -54.19 15.84 28.73
C LEU A 890 -54.97 15.74 30.05
N ALA A 891 -56.27 15.48 29.97
CA ALA A 891 -57.12 15.27 31.14
C ALA A 891 -57.87 13.94 31.07
N ASP A 892 -58.07 13.32 32.23
CA ASP A 892 -58.93 12.15 32.41
C ASP A 892 -60.21 12.51 33.18
N ASP A 893 -61.15 11.57 33.22
CA ASP A 893 -62.40 11.64 34.00
C ASP A 893 -62.36 10.74 35.25
N ILE A 894 -61.16 10.35 35.70
CA ILE A 894 -61.00 9.42 36.83
C ILE A 894 -61.37 10.14 38.14
N PRO A 895 -62.26 9.56 38.98
CA PRO A 895 -62.58 10.11 40.29
C PRO A 895 -61.32 10.32 41.14
N GLY A 896 -61.07 11.57 41.53
CA GLY A 896 -59.92 11.98 42.33
C GLY A 896 -58.83 12.72 41.56
N SER A 897 -58.83 12.71 40.22
CA SER A 897 -57.92 13.53 39.40
C SER A 897 -58.13 15.04 39.54
N GLN A 898 -59.26 15.46 40.14
CA GLN A 898 -59.64 16.86 40.31
C GLN A 898 -59.70 17.63 38.98
N THR A 899 -60.22 16.97 37.96
CA THR A 899 -60.45 17.47 36.61
C THR A 899 -61.92 17.25 36.23
N LEU A 900 -62.48 18.21 35.49
CA LEU A 900 -63.81 18.12 34.88
C LEU A 900 -63.73 18.77 33.50
N SER A 901 -64.05 18.02 32.45
CA SER A 901 -64.19 18.59 31.11
C SER A 901 -65.65 18.89 30.79
N CYS A 902 -65.89 20.05 30.18
CA CYS A 902 -67.21 20.54 29.85
C CYS A 902 -67.22 21.37 28.57
N LEU A 903 -68.38 21.47 27.93
CA LEU A 903 -68.63 22.34 26.79
C LEU A 903 -69.10 23.72 27.26
N ILE A 904 -68.62 24.77 26.59
CA ILE A 904 -69.15 26.12 26.76
C ILE A 904 -70.35 26.26 25.81
N THR A 905 -71.55 26.33 26.37
CA THR A 905 -72.82 26.33 25.60
C THR A 905 -73.35 27.73 25.30
N ASP A 906 -73.02 28.72 26.11
CA ASP A 906 -73.31 30.15 25.85
C ASP A 906 -72.18 31.01 26.43
N MET A 907 -71.95 32.17 25.80
CA MET A 907 -70.90 33.10 26.18
C MET A 907 -71.38 34.55 26.05
N LYS A 908 -71.13 35.35 27.10
CA LYS A 908 -71.29 36.82 27.08
C LYS A 908 -70.06 37.47 27.65
N TYR A 909 -69.53 38.50 27.00
CA TYR A 909 -68.36 39.22 27.51
C TYR A 909 -68.51 40.73 27.44
N ASP A 910 -67.77 41.40 28.31
CA ASP A 910 -67.55 42.85 28.31
C ASP A 910 -66.04 43.13 28.47
N SER A 911 -65.65 44.40 28.61
CA SER A 911 -64.25 44.80 28.73
C SER A 911 -63.56 44.34 30.04
N SER A 912 -64.28 43.67 30.94
CA SER A 912 -63.78 43.25 32.26
C SER A 912 -63.85 41.74 32.48
N LYS A 913 -64.87 41.05 31.96
CA LYS A 913 -65.09 39.62 32.19
C LYS A 913 -65.79 38.92 31.03
N ILE A 914 -65.59 37.61 30.96
CA ILE A 914 -66.28 36.68 30.08
C ILE A 914 -67.12 35.75 30.98
N THR A 915 -68.43 35.74 30.78
CA THR A 915 -69.40 34.88 31.46
C THR A 915 -69.72 33.68 30.57
N LEU A 916 -69.56 32.48 31.11
CA LEU A 916 -69.65 31.21 30.40
C LEU A 916 -70.72 30.34 31.04
N THR A 917 -71.58 29.74 30.20
CA THR A 917 -72.55 28.71 30.61
C THR A 917 -71.99 27.34 30.21
N LEU A 918 -71.93 26.40 31.15
CA LEU A 918 -71.29 25.10 30.98
C LEU A 918 -72.33 23.97 30.89
N SER A 919 -71.99 22.88 30.20
CA SER A 919 -72.84 21.68 30.12
C SER A 919 -72.88 20.87 31.43
N GLU A 920 -71.77 20.85 32.19
CA GLU A 920 -71.63 20.17 33.47
C GLU A 920 -71.38 21.18 34.61
N ALA A 921 -71.86 20.85 35.82
CA ALA A 921 -71.67 21.72 36.99
C ALA A 921 -70.25 21.58 37.56
N PRO A 922 -69.45 22.66 37.68
CA PRO A 922 -68.10 22.58 38.23
C PRO A 922 -68.06 22.18 39.70
N ASP A 923 -67.11 21.32 40.06
CA ASP A 923 -66.87 20.94 41.46
C ASP A 923 -65.96 21.96 42.17
N TRP A 924 -66.59 22.91 42.86
CA TRP A 924 -65.91 23.95 43.63
C TRP A 924 -65.21 23.43 44.90
N SER A 925 -65.26 22.13 45.20
CA SER A 925 -64.44 21.53 46.27
C SER A 925 -62.97 21.40 45.89
N PHE A 926 -62.62 21.53 44.61
CA PHE A 926 -61.24 21.48 44.14
C PHE A 926 -60.39 22.59 44.78
N GLU A 927 -59.17 22.24 45.17
CA GLU A 927 -58.26 23.21 45.77
C GLU A 927 -57.77 24.20 44.71
N ASN A 928 -57.89 25.50 44.98
CA ASN A 928 -57.50 26.58 44.06
C ASN A 928 -58.00 26.37 42.61
N PRO A 929 -59.32 26.39 42.36
CA PRO A 929 -59.86 26.08 41.04
C PRO A 929 -59.29 26.95 39.92
N ARG A 930 -59.07 26.34 38.76
CA ARG A 930 -58.59 26.95 37.52
C ARG A 930 -59.41 26.42 36.35
N VAL A 931 -59.42 27.20 35.27
CA VAL A 931 -59.98 26.77 34.00
C VAL A 931 -58.95 26.92 32.89
N ILE A 932 -58.92 25.94 32.00
CA ILE A 932 -58.22 25.99 30.72
C ILE A 932 -59.29 25.92 29.64
N ILE A 933 -59.23 26.82 28.67
CA ILE A 933 -60.20 26.92 27.59
C ILE A 933 -59.52 26.46 26.31
N ARG A 934 -60.10 25.47 25.65
CA ARG A 934 -59.72 25.06 24.30
C ARG A 934 -60.56 25.83 23.30
N HIS A 935 -59.88 26.62 22.49
CA HIS A 935 -60.44 27.32 21.36
C HIS A 935 -60.87 26.33 20.27
N GLN A 936 -61.74 26.78 19.38
CA GLN A 936 -62.29 25.94 18.30
C GLN A 936 -61.22 25.54 17.25
N ASP A 937 -60.06 26.20 17.25
CA ASP A 937 -58.90 25.87 16.42
C ASP A 937 -57.90 24.91 17.11
N GLY A 938 -58.25 24.41 18.30
CA GLY A 938 -57.42 23.49 19.08
C GLY A 938 -56.44 24.17 20.05
N ARG A 939 -56.22 25.49 19.94
CA ARG A 939 -55.35 26.19 20.89
C ARG A 939 -55.91 26.13 22.30
N ALA A 940 -55.03 26.04 23.29
CA ALA A 940 -55.42 26.08 24.71
C ALA A 940 -54.95 27.38 25.38
N SER A 941 -55.81 27.96 26.22
CA SER A 941 -55.47 29.13 27.01
C SER A 941 -54.50 28.78 28.16
N THR A 942 -53.88 29.81 28.75
CA THR A 942 -53.22 29.66 30.05
C THR A 942 -54.26 29.37 31.13
N MET A 943 -53.85 28.79 32.27
CA MET A 943 -54.78 28.62 33.41
C MET A 943 -55.35 29.96 33.89
N VAL A 944 -56.68 30.08 33.86
CA VAL A 944 -57.42 31.27 34.29
C VAL A 944 -58.15 30.98 35.60
N VAL A 945 -58.29 32.01 36.45
CA VAL A 945 -59.05 31.91 37.72
C VAL A 945 -60.54 32.14 37.44
N PRO A 946 -61.42 31.14 37.66
CA PRO A 946 -62.86 31.31 37.51
C PRO A 946 -63.50 31.92 38.77
N THR A 947 -64.62 32.61 38.59
CA THR A 947 -65.50 33.09 39.66
C THR A 947 -66.87 32.44 39.49
N ARG A 948 -67.37 31.77 40.55
CA ARG A 948 -68.70 31.13 40.56
C ARG A 948 -69.80 32.17 40.45
N ILE A 949 -70.78 31.94 39.57
CA ILE A 949 -72.03 32.72 39.52
C ILE A 949 -73.18 31.87 40.05
N ASP A 950 -73.36 30.67 39.47
CA ASP A 950 -74.32 29.66 39.93
C ASP A 950 -73.74 28.25 39.71
N ASP A 951 -74.59 27.23 39.56
CA ASP A 951 -74.16 25.84 39.42
C ASP A 951 -73.61 25.50 38.03
N PHE A 952 -74.05 26.20 36.97
CA PHE A 952 -73.62 25.97 35.58
C PHE A 952 -72.98 27.20 34.94
N THR A 953 -72.98 28.34 35.62
CA THR A 953 -72.44 29.60 35.11
C THR A 953 -71.21 30.02 35.90
N ILE A 954 -70.15 30.33 35.16
CA ILE A 954 -68.91 30.89 35.70
C ILE A 954 -68.54 32.20 34.99
N SER A 955 -67.66 32.99 35.61
CA SER A 955 -67.01 34.09 34.90
C SER A 955 -65.49 34.02 35.03
N VAL A 956 -64.80 34.41 33.97
CA VAL A 956 -63.34 34.57 33.92
C VAL A 956 -62.99 36.01 33.58
N PRO A 957 -61.83 36.53 34.02
CA PRO A 957 -61.35 37.85 33.59
C PRO A 957 -61.24 37.94 32.06
N TYR A 958 -61.64 39.07 31.49
CA TYR A 958 -61.42 39.33 30.07
C TYR A 958 -59.92 39.40 29.77
N SER A 959 -59.49 38.70 28.72
CA SER A 959 -58.14 38.74 28.20
C SER A 959 -58.21 38.74 26.68
N ALA A 960 -57.48 39.66 26.04
CA ALA A 960 -57.37 39.68 24.58
C ALA A 960 -56.79 38.38 24.02
N ALA A 961 -55.99 37.64 24.80
CA ALA A 961 -55.46 36.34 24.40
C ALA A 961 -56.51 35.22 24.31
N LEU A 962 -57.70 35.41 24.89
CA LEU A 962 -58.81 34.46 24.76
C LEU A 962 -59.65 34.71 23.50
N GLU A 963 -59.48 35.85 22.83
CA GLU A 963 -60.15 36.18 21.56
C GLU A 963 -61.66 35.80 21.53
N PRO A 964 -62.48 36.13 22.55
CA PRO A 964 -63.87 35.70 22.63
C PRO A 964 -64.73 36.18 21.45
N GLU A 965 -64.31 37.25 20.78
CA GLU A 965 -64.90 37.73 19.53
C GLU A 965 -64.80 36.75 18.35
N LEU A 966 -63.87 35.78 18.40
CA LEU A 966 -63.69 34.76 17.36
C LEU A 966 -64.51 33.49 17.62
N TRP A 967 -65.16 33.35 18.78
CA TRP A 967 -65.85 32.12 19.16
C TRP A 967 -67.22 32.03 18.50
N ALA A 968 -67.41 31.00 17.67
CA ALA A 968 -68.67 30.72 17.02
C ALA A 968 -69.58 29.86 17.92
N MET A 969 -70.40 30.51 18.75
CA MET A 969 -71.24 29.82 19.77
C MET A 969 -72.53 29.20 19.22
N ASN A 970 -73.04 29.66 18.07
CA ASN A 970 -74.36 29.28 17.53
C ASN A 970 -74.28 28.76 16.08
N ASP A 971 -73.15 28.19 15.69
CA ASP A 971 -72.96 27.62 14.35
C ASP A 971 -73.14 26.08 14.41
N PRO A 972 -74.10 25.49 13.67
CA PRO A 972 -74.29 24.04 13.67
C PRO A 972 -73.14 23.25 13.03
N TYR A 973 -72.20 23.91 12.33
CA TYR A 973 -71.04 23.28 11.71
C TYR A 973 -69.75 23.41 12.53
N ILE A 974 -69.76 24.19 13.61
CA ILE A 974 -68.58 24.42 14.46
C ILE A 974 -68.92 23.99 15.88
N GLU A 975 -68.12 23.09 16.43
CA GLU A 975 -68.31 22.61 17.80
C GLU A 975 -68.04 23.72 18.82
N PRO A 976 -68.74 23.74 19.96
CA PRO A 976 -68.52 24.73 21.01
C PRO A 976 -67.08 24.66 21.56
N PRO A 977 -66.54 25.78 22.07
CA PRO A 977 -65.29 25.76 22.84
C PRO A 977 -65.40 24.83 24.05
N ARG A 978 -64.28 24.24 24.45
CA ARG A 978 -64.22 23.30 25.59
C ARG A 978 -63.52 23.94 26.77
N LEU A 979 -63.94 23.54 27.96
CA LEU A 979 -63.39 24.03 29.20
C LEU A 979 -63.02 22.87 30.11
N LEU A 980 -61.77 22.89 30.55
CA LEU A 980 -61.26 22.01 31.59
C LEU A 980 -61.23 22.77 32.91
N PHE A 981 -62.12 22.40 33.84
CA PHE A 981 -62.11 22.88 35.21
C PHE A 981 -61.24 21.96 36.06
N CYS A 982 -60.21 22.50 36.70
CA CYS A 982 -59.21 21.69 37.42
C CYS A 982 -58.65 22.39 38.67
N SER A 983 -57.98 21.62 39.52
CA SER A 983 -57.19 22.15 40.63
C SER A 983 -55.87 22.76 40.13
N SER A 984 -55.44 23.89 40.71
CA SER A 984 -54.09 24.43 40.41
C SER A 984 -52.97 23.62 41.06
N VAL A 985 -53.30 22.73 42.01
CA VAL A 985 -52.34 21.94 42.79
C VAL A 985 -52.13 20.56 42.15
N ARG A 986 -53.16 20.03 41.50
CA ARG A 986 -53.12 18.79 40.72
C ARG A 986 -53.39 19.12 39.26
N VAL A 987 -52.32 19.51 38.57
CA VAL A 987 -52.36 19.93 37.17
C VAL A 987 -52.67 18.71 36.29
N PRO A 988 -53.51 18.85 35.25
CA PRO A 988 -53.66 17.84 34.20
C PRO A 988 -52.31 17.43 33.58
N TYR A 989 -52.24 16.28 32.92
CA TYR A 989 -50.97 15.74 32.46
C TYR A 989 -50.36 16.61 31.36
N ASP A 990 -49.19 17.18 31.65
CA ASP A 990 -48.37 17.83 30.65
C ASP A 990 -47.69 16.77 29.77
N ALA A 991 -47.96 16.79 28.47
CA ALA A 991 -47.43 15.81 27.53
C ALA A 991 -46.82 16.47 26.28
N LEU A 992 -45.85 15.81 25.67
CA LEU A 992 -45.31 16.11 24.36
C LEU A 992 -45.89 15.10 23.37
N VAL A 993 -46.53 15.60 22.31
CA VAL A 993 -47.05 14.75 21.23
C VAL A 993 -45.89 13.95 20.62
N GLY A 994 -46.00 12.63 20.66
CA GLY A 994 -45.01 11.72 20.08
C GLY A 994 -45.42 11.24 18.69
N GLU A 995 -46.69 10.88 18.51
CA GLU A 995 -47.22 10.43 17.23
C GLU A 995 -48.72 10.72 17.14
N ILE A 996 -49.19 11.09 15.95
CA ILE A 996 -50.61 11.17 15.60
C ILE A 996 -50.79 10.29 14.35
N SER A 997 -51.57 9.22 14.49
CA SER A 997 -51.80 8.23 13.44
C SER A 997 -53.26 8.32 12.98
N PRO A 998 -53.55 8.97 11.84
CA PRO A 998 -54.90 9.08 11.31
C PRO A 998 -55.39 7.73 10.75
N GLY A 999 -56.57 7.29 11.19
CA GLY A 999 -57.28 6.11 10.72
C GLY A 999 -58.15 6.37 9.49
N ASN A 1000 -58.53 5.29 8.80
CA ASN A 1000 -59.39 5.36 7.60
C ASN A 1000 -60.86 5.69 7.91
N ASP A 1001 -61.23 5.66 9.19
CA ASP A 1001 -62.57 5.90 9.75
C ASP A 1001 -62.74 7.32 10.29
N GLY A 1002 -61.72 8.19 10.17
CA GLY A 1002 -61.75 9.56 10.69
C GLY A 1002 -61.35 9.67 12.17
N ILE A 1003 -60.97 8.57 12.81
CA ILE A 1003 -60.42 8.54 14.16
C ILE A 1003 -58.89 8.67 14.07
N SER A 1004 -58.30 9.49 14.92
CA SER A 1004 -56.84 9.66 15.02
C SER A 1004 -56.34 9.14 16.35
N GLN A 1005 -55.41 8.18 16.31
CA GLN A 1005 -54.73 7.71 17.51
C GLN A 1005 -53.61 8.70 17.87
N VAL A 1006 -53.52 9.06 19.15
CA VAL A 1006 -52.50 9.97 19.67
C VAL A 1006 -51.67 9.24 20.70
N THR A 1007 -50.34 9.31 20.54
CA THR A 1007 -49.38 8.89 21.55
C THR A 1007 -48.57 10.09 21.99
N ALA A 1008 -48.42 10.30 23.29
CA ALA A 1008 -47.67 11.40 23.87
C ALA A 1008 -46.80 10.91 25.04
N ILE A 1009 -45.66 11.58 25.25
CA ILE A 1009 -44.76 11.30 26.37
C ILE A 1009 -44.84 12.42 27.40
N GLN A 1010 -44.54 12.12 28.66
CA GLN A 1010 -44.52 13.13 29.71
C GLN A 1010 -43.64 14.33 29.35
N TYR A 1011 -44.19 15.54 29.45
CA TYR A 1011 -43.39 16.75 29.46
C TYR A 1011 -42.88 17.02 30.88
N HIS A 1012 -41.57 17.20 31.03
CA HIS A 1012 -40.99 17.56 32.32
C HIS A 1012 -39.94 18.67 32.13
N PRO A 1013 -40.14 19.89 32.68
CA PRO A 1013 -39.21 21.01 32.44
C PRO A 1013 -37.81 20.73 32.98
N GLY A 1014 -37.68 19.89 34.02
CA GLY A 1014 -36.40 19.43 34.54
C GLY A 1014 -35.52 18.68 33.53
N LYS A 1015 -36.07 18.17 32.41
CA LYS A 1015 -35.28 17.58 31.31
C LYS A 1015 -34.26 18.56 30.72
N TYR A 1016 -34.59 19.84 30.75
CA TYR A 1016 -33.82 20.93 30.13
C TYR A 1016 -32.90 21.64 31.11
N ALA A 1017 -32.77 21.14 32.34
CA ALA A 1017 -32.05 21.83 33.43
C ALA A 1017 -30.56 22.11 33.12
N TYR A 1018 -29.95 21.34 32.21
CA TYR A 1018 -28.53 21.48 31.84
C TYR A 1018 -28.32 22.07 30.44
N ASP A 1019 -29.36 22.59 29.78
CA ASP A 1019 -29.25 23.13 28.42
C ASP A 1019 -28.24 24.29 28.30
N ASP A 1020 -27.95 24.96 29.41
CA ASP A 1020 -27.00 26.08 29.52
C ASP A 1020 -25.72 25.73 30.30
N ALA A 1021 -25.52 24.46 30.66
CA ALA A 1021 -24.39 24.05 31.49
C ALA A 1021 -23.06 24.06 30.72
N THR A 1022 -21.96 24.13 31.47
CA THR A 1022 -20.59 23.87 30.98
C THR A 1022 -20.14 22.51 31.48
N TYR A 1023 -19.32 21.80 30.71
CA TYR A 1023 -18.81 20.49 31.10
C TYR A 1023 -17.93 20.62 32.35
N PRO A 1024 -18.25 19.92 33.46
CA PRO A 1024 -17.47 20.02 34.69
C PRO A 1024 -16.13 19.26 34.65
N GLY A 1025 -15.86 18.52 33.57
CA GLY A 1025 -14.75 17.56 33.46
C GLY A 1025 -15.18 16.13 33.80
N ASP A 1026 -14.28 15.18 33.54
CA ASP A 1026 -14.52 13.75 33.81
C ASP A 1026 -14.72 13.50 35.31
N ALA A 1027 -15.66 12.61 35.65
CA ALA A 1027 -15.84 12.19 37.03
C ALA A 1027 -14.61 11.38 37.47
N ALA A 1028 -14.04 11.74 38.63
CA ALA A 1028 -12.82 11.16 39.18
C ALA A 1028 -12.98 9.70 39.63
#